data_AF-A0A7X0P853-F1
#
_entry.id   AF-A0A7X0P853-F1
#
_cell.length_a   1.000
_cell.length_b   1.000
_cell.length_c   1.000
_cell.angle_alpha   90.00
_cell.angle_beta   90.00
_cell.angle_gamma   90.00
#
_symmetry.space_group_name_H-M   'P 1'
#
loop_
_entity.id
_entity.type
_entity.pdbx_description
1 polymer ?
#
loop_
_entity_poly.entity_id
_entity_poly.type
_entity_poly.pdbx_seq_one_letter_code
_entity_poly.pdbx_strand_id
1 'polypeptide(L)'
;MPLPSRRSVLRLGGVAAAGTLGAVAPARAAYTPDDTFVLLRRRWREVTAGPGHGSEGYRARLAALGRAAARYRATMAPGPASLWPDQAFPSFVATPRRLRVMAQAYALGLGDPGLAEAVSTGVEHYRRHVYAAGGDAPGNWWHWQIGVPRSLLDASVLAGTWSPALAEAVDHYVPERRLHRYSGNSTAANRVDLCLVTLLRAMLDDDHGKAALAVSALTPVFAMVSEGDGFYRDGSFIQHSFVPYQGAYGVTLLSGLATLHAVLRGSPWELADQRIFDTVERTYAPFVRDGACMDLVRGRGVGRRPFGDHERGREIAAAVLLLGESAPAGTRARWQAMVKGWAVRGTFRPMLEHAAEPAFHARLATIMEDGTVPAAAEPDGHRLLPMSARAVHRRPGWCAALSMASHRIGHYEHGNGENLRGWHTGSGMLYWWAGGHGDQYSDSFWPTVDPYRLPGTTVSTRRLPDGAGAGWGDTRTPWRWVGGASDGTYAAVGQHLSGLESTMEAFKSWFFLDDAIVCLGAGITGADGVAVETVVDNRRTAAPLTVGEGWAHLEGHGGYVLPGQPLRTLRERRNGGGVDRDYVTLWLDHGVDPRSASYAYLLLPGASRADTRARALVLPGTSGPGAAVRVLSNTPRLQAVQVPGLRLTAACFWNAGTVAGLTASAPCAVLVRSRPDGTATVTVADPRRELDELTLTWARPVAELLDGDASLTGGRLAFGPLAGLEGASVTVTVRHG
;
A
#
# COMPACT_ATOMS: atom_id res chain seq x y z
N MET A 1 -65.97 -31.79 17.48
CA MET A 1 -66.57 -32.20 16.19
C MET A 1 -65.47 -32.18 15.13
N PRO A 2 -65.32 -33.18 14.24
CA PRO A 2 -65.42 -34.64 14.39
C PRO A 2 -64.08 -35.38 14.09
N LEU A 3 -63.95 -36.62 14.60
CA LEU A 3 -63.10 -37.73 14.12
C LEU A 3 -63.67 -38.26 12.77
N PRO A 4 -62.99 -39.05 11.88
CA PRO A 4 -62.32 -40.36 12.18
C PRO A 4 -61.07 -40.72 11.31
N SER A 5 -60.08 -41.50 11.80
CA SER A 5 -59.98 -42.99 11.99
C SER A 5 -59.57 -43.75 10.71
N ARG A 6 -58.47 -44.51 10.67
CA ARG A 6 -58.11 -45.82 11.29
C ARG A 6 -58.18 -46.95 10.25
N ARG A 7 -57.10 -47.74 10.15
CA ARG A 7 -57.09 -49.21 10.35
C ARG A 7 -55.64 -49.72 10.29
N SER A 8 -55.05 -50.12 11.43
CA SER A 8 -55.08 -51.49 12.06
C SER A 8 -53.90 -52.33 11.54
N VAL A 9 -53.09 -53.11 12.27
CA VAL A 9 -53.26 -54.07 13.40
C VAL A 9 -51.83 -54.34 13.96
N LEU A 10 -51.47 -54.13 15.23
CA LEU A 10 -51.47 -55.04 16.40
C LEU A 10 -50.67 -56.38 16.31
N ARG A 11 -49.55 -56.43 17.07
CA ARG A 11 -48.99 -57.52 17.92
C ARG A 11 -49.17 -59.00 17.49
N LEU A 12 -48.06 -59.77 17.52
CA LEU A 12 -47.78 -60.86 18.49
C LEU A 12 -46.52 -61.67 18.09
N GLY A 13 -45.78 -62.18 19.10
CA GLY A 13 -44.89 -63.32 18.96
C GLY A 13 -43.45 -63.08 19.44
N GLY A 14 -43.16 -63.42 20.70
CA GLY A 14 -41.79 -63.53 21.20
C GLY A 14 -41.16 -64.90 20.89
N VAL A 15 -39.84 -64.99 21.00
CA VAL A 15 -39.02 -66.03 21.67
C VAL A 15 -37.54 -65.67 21.44
N ALA A 16 -36.75 -65.84 22.50
CA ALA A 16 -35.35 -65.49 22.60
C ALA A 16 -34.42 -66.35 21.72
N ALA A 17 -33.39 -65.74 21.16
CA ALA A 17 -32.15 -66.40 20.79
C ALA A 17 -30.98 -65.47 21.11
N ALA A 18 -30.16 -65.89 22.08
CA ALA A 18 -28.88 -65.28 22.40
C ALA A 18 -27.95 -65.42 21.17
N GLY A 19 -27.55 -64.30 20.59
CA GLY A 19 -26.61 -64.23 19.48
C GLY A 19 -25.73 -63.01 19.66
N THR A 20 -24.43 -63.26 19.80
CA THR A 20 -23.34 -62.29 19.87
C THR A 20 -23.46 -61.23 18.76
N LEU A 21 -23.90 -60.02 19.11
CA LEU A 21 -23.75 -58.83 18.26
C LEU A 21 -22.28 -58.40 18.30
N GLY A 22 -21.48 -58.99 17.42
CA GLY A 22 -20.30 -58.30 16.92
C GLY A 22 -20.78 -57.01 16.27
N ALA A 23 -20.44 -55.87 16.87
CA ALA A 23 -20.62 -54.58 16.25
C ALA A 23 -19.75 -54.56 14.98
N VAL A 24 -20.35 -54.89 13.84
CA VAL A 24 -19.79 -54.53 12.54
C VAL A 24 -19.93 -53.02 12.45
N ALA A 25 -18.94 -52.30 12.96
CA ALA A 25 -18.73 -50.92 12.58
C ALA A 25 -18.71 -50.89 11.04
N PRO A 26 -19.51 -50.04 10.36
CA PRO A 26 -19.37 -49.92 8.93
C PRO A 26 -17.92 -49.52 8.68
N ALA A 27 -17.17 -50.39 7.98
CA ALA A 27 -15.87 -50.05 7.46
C ALA A 27 -16.05 -48.73 6.71
N ARG A 28 -15.39 -47.68 7.20
CA ARG A 28 -15.38 -46.35 6.60
C ARG A 28 -15.02 -46.58 5.13
N ALA A 29 -15.97 -46.34 4.22
CA ALA A 29 -15.75 -46.53 2.80
C ALA A 29 -14.42 -45.84 2.44
N ALA A 30 -13.52 -46.57 1.77
CA ALA A 30 -12.25 -46.02 1.33
C ALA A 30 -12.56 -44.73 0.56
N TYR A 31 -12.07 -43.60 1.08
CA TYR A 31 -12.27 -42.31 0.47
C TYR A 31 -11.59 -42.32 -0.90
N THR A 32 -12.39 -42.13 -1.95
CA THR A 32 -11.90 -41.95 -3.32
C THR A 32 -11.71 -40.45 -3.55
N PRO A 33 -10.48 -39.97 -3.82
CA PRO A 33 -10.24 -38.55 -4.05
C PRO A 33 -11.07 -38.04 -5.24
N ASP A 34 -11.70 -36.87 -5.08
CA ASP A 34 -12.31 -36.16 -6.21
C ASP A 34 -11.21 -35.55 -7.10
N ASP A 35 -11.28 -35.81 -8.40
CA ASP A 35 -10.36 -35.28 -9.42
C ASP A 35 -10.20 -33.76 -9.33
N THR A 36 -11.26 -33.05 -8.91
CA THR A 36 -11.21 -31.59 -8.68
C THR A 36 -10.24 -31.23 -7.57
N PHE A 37 -10.34 -31.88 -6.41
CA PHE A 37 -9.45 -31.58 -5.28
C PHE A 37 -8.04 -32.14 -5.47
N VAL A 38 -7.88 -33.25 -6.22
CA VAL A 38 -6.57 -33.70 -6.71
C VAL A 38 -5.91 -32.60 -7.54
N LEU A 39 -6.65 -31.97 -8.47
CA LEU A 39 -6.17 -30.85 -9.26
C LEU A 39 -5.81 -29.64 -8.39
N LEU A 40 -6.66 -29.25 -7.43
CA LEU A 40 -6.40 -28.11 -6.54
C LEU A 40 -5.14 -28.31 -5.69
N ARG A 41 -4.98 -29.47 -5.04
CA ARG A 41 -3.77 -29.80 -4.27
C ARG A 41 -2.52 -29.81 -5.15
N ARG A 42 -2.61 -30.35 -6.37
CA ARG A 42 -1.50 -30.33 -7.33
C ARG A 42 -1.10 -28.90 -7.69
N ARG A 43 -2.06 -28.04 -8.05
CA ARG A 43 -1.78 -26.64 -8.39
C ARG A 43 -1.25 -25.84 -7.19
N TRP A 44 -1.73 -26.12 -5.98
CA TRP A 44 -1.19 -25.51 -4.77
C TRP A 44 0.31 -25.82 -4.60
N ARG A 45 0.70 -27.07 -4.85
CA ARG A 45 2.11 -27.49 -4.89
C ARG A 45 2.87 -26.82 -6.05
N GLU A 46 2.30 -26.77 -7.25
CA GLU A 46 2.92 -26.11 -8.42
C GLU A 46 3.17 -24.61 -8.17
N VAL A 47 2.21 -23.88 -7.58
CA VAL A 47 2.36 -22.46 -7.22
C VAL A 47 3.49 -22.27 -6.22
N THR A 48 3.56 -23.15 -5.22
CA THR A 48 4.60 -23.14 -4.18
C THR A 48 5.98 -23.50 -4.72
N ALA A 49 6.05 -24.47 -5.64
CA ALA A 49 7.29 -24.91 -6.25
C ALA A 49 7.82 -23.91 -7.30
N GLY A 50 6.91 -23.29 -8.04
CA GLY A 50 7.19 -22.51 -9.22
C GLY A 50 7.68 -23.34 -10.41
N PRO A 51 8.01 -22.70 -11.53
CA PRO A 51 8.34 -23.39 -12.79
C PRO A 51 9.71 -24.10 -12.81
N GLY A 52 10.48 -24.04 -11.72
CA GLY A 52 11.89 -24.46 -11.73
C GLY A 52 12.81 -23.49 -12.48
N HIS A 53 14.12 -23.57 -12.25
CA HIS A 53 15.11 -22.78 -13.00
C HIS A 53 16.51 -23.39 -12.95
N GLY A 54 17.34 -23.22 -13.99
CA GLY A 54 18.70 -23.79 -14.05
C GLY A 54 19.78 -22.98 -13.34
N SER A 55 19.49 -21.72 -12.97
CA SER A 55 20.49 -20.79 -12.42
C SER A 55 21.12 -21.27 -11.11
N GLU A 56 22.38 -20.88 -10.88
CA GLU A 56 23.05 -21.11 -9.59
C GLU A 56 22.29 -20.47 -8.42
N GLY A 57 21.73 -19.28 -8.64
CA GLY A 57 20.88 -18.60 -7.67
C GLY A 57 19.67 -19.42 -7.23
N TYR A 58 19.01 -20.12 -8.15
CA TYR A 58 17.88 -20.99 -7.85
C TYR A 58 18.33 -22.24 -7.07
N ARG A 59 19.39 -22.91 -7.55
CA ARG A 59 19.97 -24.08 -6.87
C ARG A 59 20.41 -23.76 -5.44
N ALA A 60 21.01 -22.59 -5.21
CA ALA A 60 21.42 -22.13 -3.88
C ALA A 60 20.21 -21.96 -2.92
N ARG A 61 19.06 -21.50 -3.43
CA ARG A 61 17.81 -21.36 -2.64
C ARG A 61 17.20 -22.70 -2.28
N LEU A 62 17.14 -23.63 -3.24
CA LEU A 62 16.71 -25.01 -2.95
C LEU A 62 17.62 -25.66 -1.90
N ALA A 63 18.94 -25.49 -2.03
CA ALA A 63 19.90 -26.02 -1.05
C ALA A 63 19.72 -25.37 0.34
N ALA A 64 19.48 -24.06 0.41
CA ALA A 64 19.18 -23.36 1.66
C ALA A 64 17.87 -23.84 2.30
N LEU A 65 16.82 -24.05 1.50
CA LEU A 65 15.54 -24.61 1.94
C LEU A 65 15.72 -26.03 2.49
N GLY A 66 16.44 -26.90 1.78
CA GLY A 66 16.75 -28.26 2.21
C GLY A 66 17.56 -28.30 3.52
N ARG A 67 18.60 -27.44 3.65
CA ARG A 67 19.36 -27.32 4.91
C ARG A 67 18.50 -26.83 6.07
N ALA A 68 17.60 -25.88 5.83
CA ALA A 68 16.68 -25.39 6.87
C ALA A 68 15.71 -26.49 7.31
N ALA A 69 15.10 -27.21 6.37
CA ALA A 69 14.21 -28.33 6.66
C ALA A 69 14.91 -29.45 7.43
N ALA A 70 16.13 -29.85 7.02
CA ALA A 70 16.92 -30.87 7.69
C ALA A 70 17.25 -30.46 9.14
N ARG A 71 17.66 -29.20 9.37
CA ARG A 71 17.88 -28.66 10.72
C ARG A 71 16.62 -28.67 11.57
N TYR A 72 15.49 -28.20 11.03
CA TYR A 72 14.24 -28.17 11.78
C TYR A 72 13.77 -29.57 12.14
N ARG A 73 13.86 -30.53 11.22
CA ARG A 73 13.59 -31.92 11.56
C ARG A 73 14.51 -32.47 12.65
N ALA A 74 15.82 -32.30 12.52
CA ALA A 74 16.80 -32.85 13.45
C ALA A 74 16.66 -32.29 14.88
N THR A 75 16.12 -31.07 15.02
CA THR A 75 15.93 -30.39 16.30
C THR A 75 14.47 -30.40 16.79
N MET A 76 13.55 -31.02 16.03
CA MET A 76 12.16 -31.16 16.45
C MET A 76 12.09 -32.12 17.63
N ALA A 77 11.61 -31.63 18.77
CA ALA A 77 11.51 -32.39 20.01
C ALA A 77 10.15 -32.11 20.65
N PRO A 78 9.10 -32.85 20.24
CA PRO A 78 7.75 -32.67 20.78
C PRO A 78 7.73 -32.83 22.30
N GLY A 79 7.36 -31.77 23.02
CA GLY A 79 7.29 -31.73 24.48
C GLY A 79 6.06 -30.96 24.96
N PRO A 80 5.74 -30.96 26.26
CA PRO A 80 4.48 -30.41 26.77
C PRO A 80 4.33 -28.88 26.58
N ALA A 81 5.45 -28.16 26.43
CA ALA A 81 5.47 -26.69 26.34
C ALA A 81 6.07 -26.14 25.04
N SER A 82 6.50 -27.01 24.12
CA SER A 82 7.14 -26.59 22.87
C SER A 82 7.24 -27.75 21.87
N LEU A 83 7.18 -27.45 20.57
CA LEU A 83 7.55 -28.40 19.50
C LEU A 83 9.05 -28.36 19.17
N TRP A 84 9.66 -27.18 19.31
CA TRP A 84 11.10 -26.99 19.24
C TRP A 84 11.57 -26.34 20.55
N PRO A 85 12.67 -26.81 21.17
CA PRO A 85 13.11 -26.32 22.48
C PRO A 85 13.32 -24.80 22.57
N ASP A 86 13.68 -24.16 21.45
CA ASP A 86 13.90 -22.71 21.37
C ASP A 86 12.62 -21.90 21.05
N GLN A 87 11.46 -22.56 20.97
CA GLN A 87 10.19 -21.97 20.58
C GLN A 87 9.07 -22.39 21.54
N ALA A 88 9.08 -21.81 22.75
CA ALA A 88 8.04 -22.02 23.74
C ALA A 88 6.65 -21.64 23.20
N PHE A 89 5.64 -22.41 23.56
CA PHE A 89 4.25 -22.09 23.24
C PHE A 89 3.84 -20.71 23.81
N PRO A 90 2.99 -19.95 23.10
CA PRO A 90 2.21 -20.38 21.94
C PRO A 90 2.97 -20.36 20.61
N SER A 91 4.08 -19.62 20.47
CA SER A 91 4.88 -19.54 19.22
C SER A 91 4.05 -19.41 17.92
N PHE A 92 3.09 -18.48 17.90
CA PHE A 92 2.10 -18.33 16.82
C PHE A 92 2.67 -18.13 15.40
N VAL A 93 3.94 -17.76 15.27
CA VAL A 93 4.59 -17.47 13.98
C VAL A 93 5.72 -18.46 13.69
N ALA A 94 6.67 -18.63 14.63
CA ALA A 94 7.90 -19.36 14.36
C ALA A 94 7.67 -20.86 14.19
N THR A 95 6.90 -21.49 15.09
CA THR A 95 6.61 -22.93 15.01
C THR A 95 5.81 -23.30 13.75
N PRO A 96 4.67 -22.66 13.42
CA PRO A 96 3.97 -22.93 12.17
C PRO A 96 4.82 -22.67 10.92
N ARG A 97 5.68 -21.64 10.92
CA ARG A 97 6.61 -21.37 9.83
C ARG A 97 7.62 -22.50 9.61
N ARG A 98 8.18 -23.08 10.68
CA ARG A 98 9.14 -24.21 10.57
C ARG A 98 8.50 -25.45 9.96
N LEU A 99 7.27 -25.77 10.37
CA LEU A 99 6.48 -26.86 9.78
C LEU A 99 6.24 -26.63 8.28
N ARG A 100 5.85 -25.40 7.90
CA ARG A 100 5.67 -25.05 6.48
C ARG A 100 6.98 -25.18 5.69
N VAL A 101 8.12 -24.76 6.23
CA VAL A 101 9.43 -24.91 5.57
C VAL A 101 9.77 -26.39 5.33
N MET A 102 9.52 -27.26 6.31
CA MET A 102 9.71 -28.71 6.14
C MET A 102 8.79 -29.29 5.06
N ALA A 103 7.52 -28.87 5.05
CA ALA A 103 6.55 -29.32 4.05
C ALA A 103 6.87 -28.82 2.63
N GLN A 104 7.34 -27.57 2.49
CA GLN A 104 7.81 -27.00 1.23
C GLN A 104 9.01 -27.77 0.68
N ALA A 105 9.99 -28.12 1.55
CA ALA A 105 11.12 -28.93 1.15
C ALA A 105 10.67 -30.31 0.65
N TYR A 106 9.78 -30.98 1.38
CA TYR A 106 9.20 -32.26 0.95
C TYR A 106 8.49 -32.16 -0.42
N ALA A 107 7.64 -31.15 -0.61
CA ALA A 107 6.91 -30.95 -1.86
C ALA A 107 7.83 -30.70 -3.08
N LEU A 108 9.03 -30.19 -2.82
CA LEU A 108 10.08 -29.97 -3.83
C LEU A 108 11.05 -31.16 -3.99
N GLY A 109 10.83 -32.27 -3.29
CA GLY A 109 11.73 -33.43 -3.29
C GLY A 109 13.09 -33.15 -2.62
N LEU A 110 13.14 -32.19 -1.70
CA LEU A 110 14.34 -31.80 -0.96
C LEU A 110 14.35 -32.43 0.43
N GLY A 111 15.48 -33.00 0.84
CA GLY A 111 15.63 -33.65 2.14
C GLY A 111 15.21 -35.13 2.11
N ASP A 112 15.14 -35.76 3.28
CA ASP A 112 14.89 -37.20 3.35
C ASP A 112 13.37 -37.54 3.40
N PRO A 113 12.99 -38.79 3.03
CA PRO A 113 11.58 -39.17 2.85
C PRO A 113 10.67 -39.00 4.09
N GLY A 114 11.23 -39.00 5.30
CA GLY A 114 10.43 -38.89 6.54
C GLY A 114 9.92 -37.47 6.84
N LEU A 115 10.16 -36.48 5.97
CA LEU A 115 9.76 -35.09 6.22
C LEU A 115 8.23 -34.96 6.32
N ALA A 116 7.47 -35.68 5.51
CA ALA A 116 6.01 -35.65 5.57
C ALA A 116 5.48 -36.18 6.90
N GLU A 117 6.04 -37.28 7.40
CA GLU A 117 5.68 -37.85 8.70
C GLU A 117 6.05 -36.90 9.86
N ALA A 118 7.23 -36.27 9.79
CA ALA A 118 7.64 -35.28 10.78
C ALA A 118 6.72 -34.04 10.79
N VAL A 119 6.32 -33.55 9.61
CA VAL A 119 5.33 -32.47 9.49
C VAL A 119 4.00 -32.89 10.09
N SER A 120 3.48 -34.09 9.76
CA SER A 120 2.23 -34.61 10.32
C SER A 120 2.26 -34.66 11.84
N THR A 121 3.34 -35.23 12.40
CA THR A 121 3.57 -35.32 13.85
C THR A 121 3.61 -33.94 14.50
N GLY A 122 4.35 -33.00 13.91
CA GLY A 122 4.49 -31.66 14.45
C GLY A 122 3.20 -30.83 14.38
N VAL A 123 2.45 -30.94 13.27
CA VAL A 123 1.13 -30.29 13.13
C VAL A 123 0.16 -30.81 14.18
N GLU A 124 0.07 -32.14 14.35
CA GLU A 124 -0.82 -32.74 15.34
C GLU A 124 -0.43 -32.39 16.76
N HIS A 125 0.87 -32.39 17.06
CA HIS A 125 1.38 -31.98 18.36
C HIS A 125 1.07 -30.50 18.68
N TYR A 126 1.33 -29.59 17.73
CA TYR A 126 1.05 -28.16 17.92
C TYR A 126 -0.45 -27.88 18.03
N ARG A 127 -1.27 -28.56 17.20
CA ARG A 127 -2.74 -28.53 17.30
C ARG A 127 -3.19 -28.92 18.70
N ARG A 128 -2.72 -30.05 19.23
CA ARG A 128 -3.12 -30.55 20.55
C ARG A 128 -2.82 -29.58 21.70
N HIS A 129 -1.68 -28.88 21.66
CA HIS A 129 -1.22 -28.06 22.79
C HIS A 129 -1.55 -26.57 22.66
N VAL A 130 -1.67 -26.06 21.43
CA VAL A 130 -1.87 -24.63 21.17
C VAL A 130 -3.17 -24.36 20.43
N TYR A 131 -3.50 -25.17 19.42
CA TYR A 131 -4.58 -24.89 18.47
C TYR A 131 -5.66 -25.99 18.47
N ALA A 132 -6.20 -26.29 19.67
CA ALA A 132 -7.17 -27.35 19.87
C ALA A 132 -8.61 -26.85 19.72
N ALA A 133 -9.51 -27.70 19.19
CA ALA A 133 -10.93 -27.40 19.18
C ALA A 133 -11.45 -27.24 20.63
N GLY A 134 -12.37 -26.30 20.85
CA GLY A 134 -12.90 -26.00 22.19
C GLY A 134 -11.97 -25.18 23.10
N GLY A 135 -10.75 -24.86 22.66
CA GLY A 135 -9.86 -23.94 23.39
C GLY A 135 -10.28 -22.47 23.26
N ASP A 136 -9.86 -21.66 24.23
CA ASP A 136 -9.96 -20.20 24.16
C ASP A 136 -9.04 -19.64 23.05
N ALA A 137 -9.32 -18.42 22.60
CA ALA A 137 -8.53 -17.71 21.59
C ALA A 137 -7.88 -16.43 22.17
N PRO A 138 -6.99 -16.53 23.17
CA PRO A 138 -6.43 -15.36 23.84
C PRO A 138 -5.57 -14.50 22.91
N GLY A 139 -5.57 -13.20 23.17
CA GLY A 139 -4.75 -12.23 22.44
C GLY A 139 -5.30 -11.90 21.06
N ASN A 140 -4.42 -11.77 20.07
CA ASN A 140 -4.79 -11.29 18.75
C ASN A 140 -5.55 -12.36 17.94
N TRP A 141 -6.82 -12.09 17.61
CA TRP A 141 -7.70 -12.95 16.81
C TRP A 141 -7.05 -13.44 15.50
N TRP A 142 -6.18 -12.62 14.90
CA TRP A 142 -5.53 -12.92 13.63
C TRP A 142 -4.68 -14.20 13.71
N HIS A 143 -4.03 -14.46 14.84
CA HIS A 143 -3.25 -15.69 15.02
C HIS A 143 -4.14 -16.92 14.90
N TRP A 144 -5.33 -16.85 15.49
CA TRP A 144 -6.26 -17.96 15.58
C TRP A 144 -7.07 -18.17 14.30
N GLN A 145 -7.35 -17.12 13.53
CA GLN A 145 -8.24 -17.23 12.37
C GLN A 145 -7.51 -17.20 11.02
N ILE A 146 -6.28 -16.69 10.99
CA ILE A 146 -5.51 -16.53 9.75
C ILE A 146 -4.12 -17.16 9.90
N GLY A 147 -3.28 -16.64 10.79
CA GLY A 147 -1.85 -16.96 10.82
C GLY A 147 -1.54 -18.44 11.04
N VAL A 148 -2.02 -19.00 12.15
CA VAL A 148 -1.84 -20.41 12.52
C VAL A 148 -2.56 -21.33 11.54
N PRO A 149 -3.90 -21.23 11.32
CA PRO A 149 -4.61 -22.18 10.46
C PRO A 149 -4.06 -22.19 9.04
N ARG A 150 -3.77 -21.03 8.44
CA ARG A 150 -3.18 -20.97 7.10
C ARG A 150 -1.88 -21.77 7.03
N SER A 151 -0.99 -21.61 8.01
CA SER A 151 0.31 -22.26 8.02
C SER A 151 0.23 -23.77 8.26
N LEU A 152 -0.65 -24.22 9.17
CA LEU A 152 -0.83 -25.65 9.46
C LEU A 152 -1.50 -26.38 8.30
N LEU A 153 -2.52 -25.77 7.69
CA LEU A 153 -3.22 -26.35 6.55
C LEU A 153 -2.32 -26.39 5.30
N ASP A 154 -1.60 -25.31 5.01
CA ASP A 154 -0.63 -25.26 3.90
C ASP A 154 0.46 -26.33 4.07
N ALA A 155 1.04 -26.45 5.26
CA ALA A 155 2.00 -27.51 5.57
C ALA A 155 1.39 -28.92 5.33
N SER A 156 0.13 -29.12 5.70
CA SER A 156 -0.56 -30.40 5.53
C SER A 156 -0.82 -30.74 4.06
N VAL A 157 -1.27 -29.76 3.26
CA VAL A 157 -1.52 -29.93 1.82
C VAL A 157 -0.21 -30.21 1.06
N LEU A 158 0.86 -29.47 1.37
CA LEU A 158 2.18 -29.67 0.78
C LEU A 158 2.77 -31.04 1.14
N ALA A 159 2.66 -31.46 2.41
CA ALA A 159 3.11 -32.77 2.86
C ALA A 159 2.21 -33.94 2.40
N GLY A 160 0.97 -33.64 1.97
CA GLY A 160 -0.01 -34.67 1.63
C GLY A 160 -0.54 -35.42 2.85
N THR A 161 -0.64 -34.74 4.00
CA THR A 161 -1.06 -35.32 5.28
C THR A 161 -2.46 -34.85 5.65
N TRP A 162 -3.21 -35.69 6.36
CA TRP A 162 -4.59 -35.41 6.75
C TRP A 162 -4.85 -35.66 8.24
N SER A 163 -5.67 -34.80 8.86
CA SER A 163 -6.11 -34.95 10.25
C SER A 163 -7.53 -34.39 10.42
N PRO A 164 -8.53 -35.22 10.78
CA PRO A 164 -9.87 -34.75 11.15
C PRO A 164 -9.85 -33.74 12.30
N ALA A 165 -8.96 -33.96 13.26
CA ALA A 165 -8.87 -33.11 14.44
C ALA A 165 -8.34 -31.72 14.09
N LEU A 166 -7.48 -31.60 13.07
CA LEU A 166 -7.06 -30.31 12.52
C LEU A 166 -8.23 -29.61 11.82
N ALA A 167 -9.00 -30.33 11.00
CA ALA A 167 -10.19 -29.77 10.35
C ALA A 167 -11.19 -29.25 11.39
N GLU A 168 -11.46 -30.00 12.45
CA GLU A 168 -12.32 -29.60 13.58
C GLU A 168 -11.79 -28.35 14.29
N ALA A 169 -10.49 -28.29 14.59
CA ALA A 169 -9.88 -27.12 15.20
C ALA A 169 -10.01 -25.87 14.32
N VAL A 170 -9.79 -26.00 13.01
CA VAL A 170 -9.98 -24.91 12.07
C VAL A 170 -11.44 -24.47 12.01
N ASP A 171 -12.40 -25.40 11.94
CA ASP A 171 -13.82 -25.07 11.90
C ASP A 171 -14.32 -24.40 13.20
N HIS A 172 -13.72 -24.72 14.34
CA HIS A 172 -13.98 -24.05 15.63
C HIS A 172 -13.59 -22.56 15.60
N TYR A 173 -12.36 -22.25 15.18
CA TYR A 173 -11.85 -20.88 15.17
C TYR A 173 -12.30 -20.07 13.93
N VAL A 174 -12.51 -20.74 12.80
CA VAL A 174 -12.93 -20.17 11.50
C VAL A 174 -14.25 -20.80 11.03
N PRO A 175 -15.35 -20.61 11.78
CA PRO A 175 -16.65 -21.13 11.38
C PRO A 175 -17.17 -20.40 10.14
N GLU A 176 -17.99 -21.07 9.32
CA GLU A 176 -18.52 -20.54 8.05
C GLU A 176 -19.16 -19.16 8.17
N ARG A 177 -19.84 -18.90 9.30
CA ARG A 177 -20.43 -17.59 9.63
C ARG A 177 -19.45 -16.40 9.54
N ARG A 178 -18.13 -16.64 9.62
CA ARG A 178 -17.08 -15.62 9.42
C ARG A 178 -17.01 -15.08 8.00
N LEU A 179 -17.52 -15.83 7.02
CA LEU A 179 -17.54 -15.44 5.61
C LEU A 179 -18.91 -14.89 5.16
N HIS A 180 -19.98 -15.09 5.95
CA HIS A 180 -21.34 -14.69 5.57
C HIS A 180 -21.54 -13.17 5.48
N ARG A 181 -20.84 -12.37 6.30
CA ARG A 181 -20.95 -10.90 6.31
C ARG A 181 -19.61 -10.25 6.02
N TYR A 182 -19.60 -9.32 5.07
CA TYR A 182 -18.42 -8.51 4.72
C TYR A 182 -18.31 -7.30 5.66
N SER A 183 -17.87 -7.54 6.88
CA SER A 183 -17.74 -6.52 7.92
C SER A 183 -16.74 -6.90 9.00
N GLY A 184 -16.36 -5.92 9.83
CA GLY A 184 -15.40 -6.09 10.92
C GLY A 184 -14.08 -6.65 10.42
N ASN A 185 -13.64 -7.76 11.01
CA ASN A 185 -12.36 -8.39 10.67
C ASN A 185 -12.43 -9.31 9.43
N SER A 186 -13.51 -9.25 8.62
CA SER A 186 -13.72 -10.07 7.41
C SER A 186 -13.95 -9.18 6.18
N THR A 187 -13.06 -8.20 5.98
CA THR A 187 -13.02 -7.27 4.84
C THR A 187 -11.67 -7.34 4.13
N ALA A 188 -11.65 -6.98 2.84
CA ALA A 188 -10.45 -6.79 2.03
C ALA A 188 -9.37 -7.88 2.25
N ALA A 189 -8.19 -7.54 2.74
CA ALA A 189 -7.09 -8.49 2.90
C ALA A 189 -7.45 -9.65 3.87
N ASN A 190 -8.12 -9.33 4.98
CA ASN A 190 -8.54 -10.36 5.94
C ASN A 190 -9.59 -11.30 5.32
N ARG A 191 -10.50 -10.78 4.48
CA ARG A 191 -11.46 -11.61 3.74
C ARG A 191 -10.73 -12.61 2.83
N VAL A 192 -9.75 -12.16 2.06
CA VAL A 192 -8.97 -13.03 1.16
C VAL A 192 -8.21 -14.10 1.95
N ASP A 193 -7.60 -13.73 3.07
CA ASP A 193 -6.91 -14.68 3.96
C ASP A 193 -7.86 -15.74 4.55
N LEU A 194 -9.05 -15.33 5.01
CA LEU A 194 -10.07 -16.26 5.50
C LEU A 194 -10.55 -17.21 4.38
N CYS A 195 -10.76 -16.70 3.16
CA CYS A 195 -11.10 -17.52 2.00
C CYS A 195 -10.00 -18.54 1.66
N LEU A 196 -8.71 -18.15 1.73
CA LEU A 196 -7.59 -19.06 1.55
C LEU A 196 -7.57 -20.16 2.63
N VAL A 197 -7.79 -19.80 3.89
CA VAL A 197 -7.89 -20.76 4.99
C VAL A 197 -9.04 -21.74 4.76
N THR A 198 -10.23 -21.25 4.38
CA THR A 198 -11.39 -22.11 4.10
C THR A 198 -11.17 -23.00 2.89
N LEU A 199 -10.49 -22.53 1.83
CA LEU A 199 -10.15 -23.34 0.66
C LEU A 199 -9.13 -24.43 1.01
N LEU A 200 -8.09 -24.09 1.77
CA LEU A 200 -7.11 -25.06 2.28
C LEU A 200 -7.75 -26.11 3.19
N ARG A 201 -8.70 -25.69 4.04
CA ARG A 201 -9.52 -26.61 4.85
C ARG A 201 -10.28 -27.55 3.92
N ALA A 202 -10.98 -27.02 2.91
CA ALA A 202 -11.74 -27.84 1.96
C ALA A 202 -10.88 -28.90 1.26
N MET A 203 -9.63 -28.57 0.93
CA MET A 203 -8.67 -29.50 0.31
C MET A 203 -8.19 -30.62 1.24
N LEU A 204 -8.49 -30.62 2.54
CA LEU A 204 -8.10 -31.72 3.42
C LEU A 204 -8.97 -32.97 3.23
N ASP A 205 -10.27 -32.81 3.03
CA ASP A 205 -11.27 -33.89 3.02
C ASP A 205 -12.29 -33.76 1.87
N ASP A 206 -11.93 -33.01 0.82
CA ASP A 206 -12.73 -32.76 -0.39
C ASP A 206 -14.10 -32.12 -0.14
N ASP A 207 -14.15 -31.13 0.76
CA ASP A 207 -15.37 -30.42 1.09
C ASP A 207 -15.76 -29.39 0.00
N HIS A 208 -16.58 -29.82 -0.96
CA HIS A 208 -17.12 -28.96 -2.01
C HIS A 208 -17.88 -27.74 -1.47
N GLY A 209 -18.57 -27.89 -0.34
CA GLY A 209 -19.36 -26.81 0.27
C GLY A 209 -18.45 -25.67 0.75
N LYS A 210 -17.37 -26.01 1.45
CA LYS A 210 -16.37 -25.03 1.89
C LYS A 210 -15.59 -24.43 0.74
N ALA A 211 -15.28 -25.21 -0.30
CA ALA A 211 -14.66 -24.67 -1.51
C ALA A 211 -15.57 -23.63 -2.20
N ALA A 212 -16.85 -23.95 -2.36
CA ALA A 212 -17.83 -23.01 -2.92
C ALA A 212 -18.02 -21.77 -2.02
N LEU A 213 -18.04 -21.93 -0.71
CA LEU A 213 -18.10 -20.82 0.26
C LEU A 213 -16.88 -19.91 0.15
N ALA A 214 -15.67 -20.48 0.13
CA ALA A 214 -14.43 -19.73 0.02
C ALA A 214 -14.42 -18.85 -1.24
N VAL A 215 -14.85 -19.39 -2.38
CA VAL A 215 -14.89 -18.66 -3.65
C VAL A 215 -15.99 -17.60 -3.69
N SER A 216 -17.22 -17.96 -3.32
CA SER A 216 -18.35 -17.00 -3.34
C SER A 216 -18.15 -15.82 -2.38
N ALA A 217 -17.45 -16.05 -1.25
CA ALA A 217 -17.13 -15.02 -0.27
C ALA A 217 -16.10 -13.99 -0.77
N LEU A 218 -15.43 -14.21 -1.92
CA LEU A 218 -14.52 -13.22 -2.52
C LEU A 218 -15.25 -12.11 -3.28
N THR A 219 -16.48 -12.35 -3.75
CA THR A 219 -17.27 -11.41 -4.55
C THR A 219 -17.21 -9.94 -4.06
N PRO A 220 -17.43 -9.62 -2.77
CA PRO A 220 -17.36 -8.24 -2.28
C PRO A 220 -15.96 -7.61 -2.29
N VAL A 221 -14.88 -8.41 -2.35
CA VAL A 221 -13.48 -7.90 -2.37
C VAL A 221 -13.17 -7.15 -3.66
N PHE A 222 -13.76 -7.58 -4.78
CA PHE A 222 -13.51 -6.98 -6.09
C PHE A 222 -14.33 -5.71 -6.35
N ALA A 223 -15.29 -5.39 -5.48
CA ALA A 223 -16.10 -4.19 -5.60
C ALA A 223 -15.26 -2.96 -5.26
N MET A 224 -15.43 -1.90 -6.06
CA MET A 224 -14.92 -0.59 -5.70
C MET A 224 -15.79 -0.02 -4.57
N VAL A 225 -15.14 0.59 -3.59
CA VAL A 225 -15.77 1.28 -2.47
C VAL A 225 -15.53 2.78 -2.55
N SER A 226 -16.40 3.55 -1.91
CA SER A 226 -16.31 5.01 -1.74
C SER A 226 -16.01 5.43 -0.29
N GLU A 227 -16.01 4.46 0.62
CA GLU A 227 -15.69 4.58 2.05
C GLU A 227 -15.23 3.23 2.64
N GLY A 228 -14.49 3.28 3.74
CA GLY A 228 -14.01 2.09 4.45
C GLY A 228 -12.95 1.28 3.69
N ASP A 229 -12.90 -0.03 3.99
CA ASP A 229 -11.88 -0.95 3.50
C ASP A 229 -12.14 -1.40 2.06
N GLY A 230 -11.12 -1.33 1.20
CA GLY A 230 -11.18 -1.89 -0.16
C GLY A 230 -10.48 -1.03 -1.20
N PHE A 231 -10.75 -1.36 -2.47
CA PHE A 231 -10.26 -0.64 -3.63
C PHE A 231 -11.16 0.55 -3.97
N TYR A 232 -10.56 1.67 -4.34
CA TYR A 232 -11.27 2.87 -4.77
C TYR A 232 -11.03 3.11 -6.27
N ARG A 233 -11.93 3.89 -6.88
CA ARG A 233 -11.89 4.19 -8.31
C ARG A 233 -10.60 4.89 -8.73
N ASP A 234 -10.05 5.76 -7.87
CA ASP A 234 -8.80 6.50 -8.11
C ASP A 234 -7.52 5.64 -7.99
N GLY A 235 -7.64 4.38 -7.57
CA GLY A 235 -6.50 3.50 -7.27
C GLY A 235 -6.08 3.48 -5.80
N SER A 236 -6.82 4.15 -4.92
CA SER A 236 -6.59 4.03 -3.48
C SER A 236 -6.93 2.63 -3.01
N PHE A 237 -6.15 2.13 -2.04
CA PHE A 237 -6.50 0.97 -1.25
C PHE A 237 -6.42 1.33 0.23
N ILE A 238 -7.53 1.17 0.93
CA ILE A 238 -7.65 1.49 2.35
C ILE A 238 -7.92 0.19 3.12
N GLN A 239 -7.28 0.08 4.28
CA GLN A 239 -7.57 -0.95 5.28
C GLN A 239 -7.61 -0.27 6.65
N HIS A 240 -8.32 -0.88 7.61
CA HIS A 240 -8.56 -0.31 8.94
C HIS A 240 -9.28 1.04 8.85
N SER A 241 -10.18 1.14 7.87
CA SER A 241 -11.08 2.24 7.57
C SER A 241 -10.43 3.56 7.15
N PHE A 242 -9.21 3.87 7.62
CA PHE A 242 -8.62 5.21 7.54
C PHE A 242 -7.15 5.23 7.09
N VAL A 243 -6.57 4.06 6.75
CA VAL A 243 -5.13 3.93 6.48
C VAL A 243 -4.88 3.49 5.03
N PRO A 244 -4.15 4.30 4.23
CA PRO A 244 -3.67 3.90 2.92
C PRO A 244 -2.68 2.75 3.04
N TYR A 245 -2.97 1.61 2.40
CA TYR A 245 -2.33 0.35 2.76
C TYR A 245 -1.90 -0.53 1.58
N GLN A 246 -1.76 0.03 0.38
CA GLN A 246 -1.30 -0.68 -0.83
C GLN A 246 -0.03 -1.51 -0.57
N GLY A 247 0.92 -0.94 0.20
CA GLY A 247 2.22 -1.53 0.50
C GLY A 247 2.27 -2.46 1.71
N ALA A 248 1.13 -2.80 2.33
CA ALA A 248 1.08 -3.87 3.32
C ALA A 248 -0.17 -4.76 3.20
N TYR A 249 -1.34 -4.36 3.72
CA TYR A 249 -2.55 -5.19 3.59
C TYR A 249 -2.94 -5.40 2.12
N GLY A 250 -2.73 -4.38 1.27
CA GLY A 250 -2.89 -4.54 -0.17
C GLY A 250 -1.98 -5.62 -0.76
N VAL A 251 -0.73 -5.71 -0.30
CA VAL A 251 0.22 -6.77 -0.73
C VAL A 251 -0.28 -8.15 -0.32
N THR A 252 -0.77 -8.30 0.91
CA THR A 252 -1.39 -9.55 1.39
C THR A 252 -2.58 -9.94 0.52
N LEU A 253 -3.48 -8.99 0.24
CA LEU A 253 -4.63 -9.19 -0.61
C LEU A 253 -4.20 -9.61 -2.02
N LEU A 254 -3.30 -8.87 -2.67
CA LEU A 254 -2.83 -9.14 -4.03
C LEU A 254 -2.18 -10.52 -4.13
N SER A 255 -1.34 -10.88 -3.16
CA SER A 255 -0.69 -12.19 -3.10
C SER A 255 -1.69 -13.33 -2.94
N GLY A 256 -2.72 -13.12 -2.11
CA GLY A 256 -3.78 -14.08 -1.91
C GLY A 256 -4.65 -14.28 -3.15
N LEU A 257 -5.05 -13.20 -3.81
CA LEU A 257 -5.79 -13.29 -5.07
C LEU A 257 -4.96 -13.92 -6.20
N ALA A 258 -3.67 -13.57 -6.32
CA ALA A 258 -2.77 -14.22 -7.28
C ALA A 258 -2.69 -15.74 -7.05
N THR A 259 -2.62 -16.16 -5.79
CA THR A 259 -2.63 -17.58 -5.42
C THR A 259 -3.96 -18.24 -5.80
N LEU A 260 -5.09 -17.62 -5.46
CA LEU A 260 -6.42 -18.15 -5.76
C LEU A 260 -6.68 -18.28 -7.26
N HIS A 261 -6.33 -17.27 -8.07
CA HIS A 261 -6.43 -17.35 -9.54
C HIS A 261 -5.59 -18.50 -10.11
N ALA A 262 -4.37 -18.69 -9.61
CA ALA A 262 -3.49 -19.75 -10.08
C ALA A 262 -3.99 -21.16 -9.68
N VAL A 263 -4.40 -21.33 -8.41
CA VAL A 263 -4.83 -22.62 -7.86
C VAL A 263 -6.18 -23.03 -8.44
N LEU A 264 -7.13 -22.10 -8.49
CA LEU A 264 -8.49 -22.44 -8.89
C LEU A 264 -8.55 -22.77 -10.38
N ARG A 265 -7.83 -22.03 -11.26
CA ARG A 265 -7.84 -22.07 -12.75
C ARG A 265 -8.84 -23.04 -13.36
N GLY A 266 -8.59 -23.97 -14.30
CA GLY A 266 -9.66 -24.85 -14.83
C GLY A 266 -10.32 -25.87 -13.87
N SER A 267 -10.86 -25.44 -12.73
CA SER A 267 -11.74 -26.18 -11.81
C SER A 267 -13.16 -25.57 -11.86
N PRO A 268 -14.18 -26.23 -11.28
CA PRO A 268 -15.54 -25.67 -11.19
C PRO A 268 -15.64 -24.34 -10.42
N TRP A 269 -14.59 -23.95 -9.69
CA TRP A 269 -14.53 -22.72 -8.91
C TRP A 269 -13.53 -21.71 -9.48
N GLU A 270 -13.24 -21.77 -10.78
CA GLU A 270 -12.39 -20.78 -11.47
C GLU A 270 -12.89 -19.35 -11.21
N LEU A 271 -11.97 -18.45 -10.86
CA LEU A 271 -12.31 -17.04 -10.67
C LEU A 271 -12.50 -16.35 -12.02
N ALA A 272 -13.76 -16.12 -12.38
CA ALA A 272 -14.13 -15.41 -13.61
C ALA A 272 -13.87 -13.89 -13.52
N ASP A 273 -13.75 -13.32 -12.32
CA ASP A 273 -13.60 -11.87 -12.14
C ASP A 273 -12.23 -11.36 -12.61
N GLN A 274 -12.24 -10.54 -13.65
CA GLN A 274 -11.02 -9.98 -14.27
C GLN A 274 -10.65 -8.59 -13.70
N ARG A 275 -11.50 -7.97 -12.85
CA ARG A 275 -11.30 -6.60 -12.34
C ARG A 275 -10.00 -6.45 -11.56
N ILE A 276 -9.50 -7.55 -10.98
CA ILE A 276 -8.22 -7.56 -10.27
C ILE A 276 -7.05 -7.16 -11.17
N PHE A 277 -7.10 -7.48 -12.47
CA PHE A 277 -6.02 -7.16 -13.40
C PHE A 277 -5.84 -5.66 -13.56
N ASP A 278 -6.93 -4.89 -13.61
CA ASP A 278 -6.83 -3.43 -13.71
C ASP A 278 -6.26 -2.79 -12.42
N THR A 279 -6.35 -3.48 -11.27
CA THR A 279 -5.81 -2.94 -10.00
C THR A 279 -4.29 -2.92 -9.96
N VAL A 280 -3.59 -3.80 -10.68
CA VAL A 280 -2.12 -3.89 -10.61
C VAL A 280 -1.47 -2.57 -11.00
N GLU A 281 -1.81 -2.07 -12.19
CA GLU A 281 -1.22 -0.85 -12.74
C GLU A 281 -1.81 0.42 -12.10
N ARG A 282 -3.08 0.36 -11.64
CA ARG A 282 -3.77 1.51 -11.03
C ARG A 282 -3.46 1.71 -9.55
N THR A 283 -3.35 0.64 -8.77
CA THR A 283 -3.27 0.66 -7.30
C THR A 283 -1.85 0.44 -6.80
N TYR A 284 -1.13 -0.55 -7.34
CA TYR A 284 0.15 -0.98 -6.77
C TYR A 284 1.35 -0.35 -7.47
N ALA A 285 1.39 -0.43 -8.81
CA ALA A 285 2.53 0.05 -9.60
C ALA A 285 2.93 1.51 -9.33
N PRO A 286 2.01 2.47 -9.09
CA PRO A 286 2.39 3.86 -8.81
C PRO A 286 3.28 4.02 -7.58
N PHE A 287 3.18 3.11 -6.60
CA PHE A 287 3.93 3.14 -5.35
C PHE A 287 5.14 2.21 -5.34
N VAL A 288 5.50 1.59 -6.47
CA VAL A 288 6.75 0.82 -6.61
C VAL A 288 7.76 1.65 -7.39
N ARG A 289 8.92 1.92 -6.78
CA ARG A 289 10.04 2.63 -7.37
C ARG A 289 11.29 1.78 -7.27
N ASP A 290 11.94 1.47 -8.39
CA ASP A 290 13.17 0.66 -8.43
C ASP A 290 13.08 -0.62 -7.57
N GLY A 291 11.90 -1.26 -7.58
CA GLY A 291 11.62 -2.46 -6.80
C GLY A 291 11.35 -2.26 -5.31
N ALA A 292 11.34 -1.03 -4.79
CA ALA A 292 10.91 -0.69 -3.44
C ALA A 292 9.47 -0.15 -3.42
N CYS A 293 8.67 -0.59 -2.45
CA CYS A 293 7.34 -0.04 -2.22
C CYS A 293 7.41 1.16 -1.27
N MET A 294 6.97 2.34 -1.72
CA MET A 294 7.08 3.59 -0.97
C MET A 294 6.36 3.54 0.40
N ASP A 295 6.96 4.14 1.42
CA ASP A 295 6.52 4.00 2.82
C ASP A 295 5.17 4.68 3.14
N LEU A 296 4.76 5.68 2.36
CA LEU A 296 3.49 6.39 2.57
C LEU A 296 2.24 5.51 2.41
N VAL A 297 2.38 4.27 1.95
CA VAL A 297 1.31 3.26 1.83
C VAL A 297 1.57 1.98 2.62
N ARG A 298 2.50 2.02 3.58
CA ARG A 298 2.91 0.84 4.40
C ARG A 298 2.40 0.87 5.84
N GLY A 299 1.63 1.90 6.22
CA GLY A 299 0.99 2.06 7.53
C GLY A 299 1.98 1.91 8.68
N ARG A 300 1.58 1.24 9.78
CA ARG A 300 2.46 1.01 10.94
C ARG A 300 3.69 0.13 10.64
N GLY A 301 3.76 -0.48 9.45
CA GLY A 301 4.81 -1.41 9.05
C GLY A 301 6.14 -0.76 8.63
N VAL A 302 6.20 0.57 8.54
CA VAL A 302 7.37 1.32 8.05
C VAL A 302 8.63 1.06 8.86
N GLY A 303 8.52 0.99 10.19
CA GLY A 303 9.64 0.83 11.11
C GLY A 303 10.02 -0.60 11.50
N ARG A 304 9.39 -1.63 10.91
CA ARG A 304 9.58 -3.04 11.34
C ARG A 304 11.00 -3.54 11.18
N ARG A 305 11.69 -3.11 10.13
CA ARG A 305 13.07 -3.51 9.82
C ARG A 305 13.67 -2.64 8.70
N PRO A 306 15.01 -2.53 8.63
CA PRO A 306 15.69 -1.95 7.48
C PRO A 306 15.30 -2.65 6.18
N PHE A 307 15.15 -1.89 5.11
CA PHE A 307 14.79 -2.35 3.76
C PHE A 307 13.46 -3.12 3.68
N GLY A 308 12.53 -2.86 4.60
CA GLY A 308 11.18 -3.44 4.56
C GLY A 308 10.36 -3.00 3.34
N ASP A 309 10.65 -1.83 2.79
CA ASP A 309 10.05 -1.26 1.57
C ASP A 309 10.45 -2.07 0.33
N HIS A 310 11.73 -2.42 0.22
CA HIS A 310 12.22 -3.35 -0.81
C HIS A 310 11.64 -4.75 -0.64
N GLU A 311 11.45 -5.23 0.59
CA GLU A 311 10.74 -6.50 0.80
C GLU A 311 9.31 -6.44 0.25
N ARG A 312 8.54 -5.41 0.60
CA ARG A 312 7.16 -5.27 0.09
C ARG A 312 7.12 -5.11 -1.43
N GLY A 313 8.07 -4.38 -2.01
CA GLY A 313 8.18 -4.29 -3.47
C GLY A 313 8.48 -5.63 -4.15
N ARG A 314 9.29 -6.51 -3.54
CA ARG A 314 9.49 -7.89 -4.00
C ARG A 314 8.22 -8.74 -3.90
N GLU A 315 7.49 -8.62 -2.80
CA GLU A 315 6.21 -9.33 -2.62
C GLU A 315 5.17 -8.88 -3.67
N ILE A 316 5.08 -7.58 -3.97
CA ILE A 316 4.25 -7.07 -5.07
C ILE A 316 4.70 -7.66 -6.41
N ALA A 317 6.00 -7.61 -6.72
CA ALA A 317 6.53 -8.18 -7.96
C ALA A 317 6.22 -9.68 -8.07
N ALA A 318 6.36 -10.44 -6.99
CA ALA A 318 6.03 -11.86 -6.94
C ALA A 318 4.55 -12.11 -7.24
N ALA A 319 3.66 -11.36 -6.60
CA ALA A 319 2.22 -11.48 -6.81
C ALA A 319 1.80 -11.07 -8.23
N VAL A 320 2.41 -10.02 -8.79
CA VAL A 320 2.18 -9.58 -10.17
C VAL A 320 2.60 -10.65 -11.19
N LEU A 321 3.79 -11.24 -11.04
CA LEU A 321 4.25 -12.30 -11.96
C LEU A 321 3.37 -13.56 -11.86
N LEU A 322 2.97 -13.97 -10.65
CA LEU A 322 2.07 -15.11 -10.45
C LEU A 322 0.68 -14.85 -11.04
N LEU A 323 0.09 -13.68 -10.76
CA LEU A 323 -1.20 -13.29 -11.31
C LEU A 323 -1.15 -13.22 -12.85
N GLY A 324 -0.02 -12.76 -13.40
CA GLY A 324 0.24 -12.68 -14.83
C GLY A 324 0.05 -14.02 -15.56
N GLU A 325 0.32 -15.16 -14.93
CA GLU A 325 0.09 -16.49 -15.50
C GLU A 325 -1.39 -16.81 -15.80
N SER A 326 -2.31 -16.07 -15.17
CA SER A 326 -3.75 -16.16 -15.40
C SER A 326 -4.29 -14.95 -16.18
N ALA A 327 -3.46 -13.94 -16.44
CA ALA A 327 -3.84 -12.73 -17.16
C ALA A 327 -3.76 -12.90 -18.68
N PRO A 328 -4.50 -12.09 -19.46
CA PRO A 328 -4.37 -12.00 -20.92
C PRO A 328 -2.92 -11.75 -21.35
N ALA A 329 -2.52 -12.30 -22.50
CA ALA A 329 -1.12 -12.27 -22.96
C ALA A 329 -0.52 -10.85 -23.01
N GLY A 330 -1.28 -9.86 -23.51
CA GLY A 330 -0.83 -8.46 -23.54
C GLY A 330 -0.61 -7.87 -22.15
N THR A 331 -1.48 -8.17 -21.19
CA THR A 331 -1.33 -7.74 -19.78
C THR A 331 -0.14 -8.42 -19.12
N ARG A 332 0.03 -9.72 -19.33
CA ARG A 332 1.21 -10.48 -18.85
C ARG A 332 2.52 -9.88 -19.36
N ALA A 333 2.61 -9.58 -20.65
CA ALA A 333 3.81 -9.00 -21.26
C ALA A 333 4.16 -7.63 -20.65
N ARG A 334 3.16 -6.75 -20.47
CA ARG A 334 3.36 -5.45 -19.80
C ARG A 334 3.87 -5.62 -18.38
N TRP A 335 3.30 -6.54 -17.61
CA TRP A 335 3.72 -6.78 -16.22
C TRP A 335 5.11 -7.38 -16.11
N GLN A 336 5.48 -8.31 -16.98
CA GLN A 336 6.84 -8.84 -17.04
C GLN A 336 7.84 -7.73 -17.35
N ALA A 337 7.54 -6.86 -18.33
CA ALA A 337 8.39 -5.73 -18.67
C ALA A 337 8.53 -4.72 -17.50
N MET A 338 7.42 -4.45 -16.80
CA MET A 338 7.38 -3.59 -15.62
C MET A 338 8.23 -4.15 -14.47
N VAL A 339 8.04 -5.43 -14.12
CA VAL A 339 8.81 -6.09 -13.05
C VAL A 339 10.29 -6.20 -13.41
N LYS A 340 10.63 -6.51 -14.68
CA LYS A 340 12.01 -6.49 -15.16
C LYS A 340 12.63 -5.10 -15.03
N GLY A 341 11.89 -4.05 -15.38
CA GLY A 341 12.30 -2.66 -15.17
C GLY A 341 12.63 -2.34 -13.71
N TRP A 342 11.76 -2.73 -12.78
CA TRP A 342 12.00 -2.57 -11.35
C TRP A 342 13.24 -3.33 -10.88
N ALA A 343 13.42 -4.58 -11.33
CA ALA A 343 14.56 -5.41 -10.95
C ALA A 343 15.90 -4.86 -11.48
N VAL A 344 15.93 -4.35 -12.72
CA VAL A 344 17.13 -3.75 -13.32
C VAL A 344 17.56 -2.48 -12.60
N ARG A 345 16.62 -1.61 -12.22
CA ARG A 345 16.95 -0.35 -11.53
C ARG A 345 17.17 -0.51 -10.02
N GLY A 346 16.63 -1.56 -9.41
CA GLY A 346 16.72 -1.80 -7.97
C GLY A 346 18.09 -2.30 -7.50
N THR A 347 19.10 -1.42 -7.44
CA THR A 347 20.50 -1.80 -7.16
C THR A 347 20.84 -1.86 -5.66
N PHE A 348 20.13 -1.14 -4.79
CA PHE A 348 20.42 -1.12 -3.34
C PHE A 348 20.10 -2.44 -2.64
N ARG A 349 19.03 -3.11 -3.08
CA ARG A 349 18.64 -4.46 -2.65
C ARG A 349 18.20 -5.24 -3.88
N PRO A 350 19.17 -5.79 -4.65
CA PRO A 350 18.89 -6.48 -5.90
C PRO A 350 17.79 -7.52 -5.74
N MET A 351 16.73 -7.36 -6.55
CA MET A 351 15.49 -8.12 -6.40
C MET A 351 15.74 -9.63 -6.55
N LEU A 352 16.55 -10.01 -7.55
CA LEU A 352 16.86 -11.41 -7.85
C LEU A 352 17.70 -12.06 -6.74
N GLU A 353 18.68 -11.34 -6.19
CA GLU A 353 19.54 -11.82 -5.10
C GLU A 353 18.77 -12.00 -3.79
N HIS A 354 17.78 -11.14 -3.53
CA HIS A 354 16.99 -11.15 -2.29
C HIS A 354 15.61 -11.84 -2.44
N ALA A 355 15.33 -12.47 -3.59
CA ALA A 355 14.14 -13.28 -3.80
C ALA A 355 14.24 -14.58 -2.97
N ALA A 356 13.77 -14.60 -1.72
CA ALA A 356 13.93 -15.76 -0.84
C ALA A 356 13.15 -17.00 -1.31
N GLU A 357 11.96 -16.80 -1.86
CA GLU A 357 11.10 -17.88 -2.34
C GLU A 357 11.58 -18.43 -3.69
N PRO A 358 11.86 -19.74 -3.82
CA PRO A 358 12.34 -20.34 -5.07
C PRO A 358 11.42 -20.07 -6.26
N ALA A 359 10.10 -20.14 -6.05
CA ALA A 359 9.11 -19.95 -7.10
C ALA A 359 9.12 -18.53 -7.68
N PHE A 360 9.32 -17.51 -6.84
CA PHE A 360 9.48 -16.13 -7.32
C PHE A 360 10.83 -15.94 -8.01
N HIS A 361 11.92 -16.47 -7.43
CA HIS A 361 13.24 -16.38 -8.05
C HIS A 361 13.26 -16.99 -9.45
N ALA A 362 12.65 -18.16 -9.65
CA ALA A 362 12.55 -18.80 -10.96
C ALA A 362 11.85 -17.90 -11.98
N ARG A 363 10.65 -17.40 -11.67
CA ARG A 363 9.88 -16.50 -12.55
C ARG A 363 10.67 -15.23 -12.91
N LEU A 364 11.34 -14.65 -11.92
CA LEU A 364 12.14 -13.44 -12.13
C LEU A 364 13.40 -13.72 -12.95
N ALA A 365 14.14 -14.80 -12.65
CA ALA A 365 15.33 -15.19 -13.40
C ALA A 365 15.00 -15.39 -14.88
N THR A 366 13.92 -16.10 -15.19
CA THR A 366 13.46 -16.31 -16.56
C THR A 366 13.24 -15.01 -17.31
N ILE A 367 12.53 -14.03 -16.74
CA ILE A 367 12.31 -12.75 -17.43
C ILE A 367 13.57 -11.87 -17.50
N MET A 368 14.51 -12.02 -16.55
CA MET A 368 15.78 -11.31 -16.57
C MET A 368 16.68 -11.83 -17.70
N GLU A 369 16.70 -13.13 -17.93
CA GLU A 369 17.49 -13.80 -18.98
C GLU A 369 16.85 -13.69 -20.37
N ASP A 370 15.52 -13.52 -20.45
CA ASP A 370 14.80 -13.35 -21.71
C ASP A 370 15.05 -11.98 -22.35
N GLY A 371 15.89 -11.94 -23.39
CA GLY A 371 16.21 -10.73 -24.16
C GLY A 371 15.02 -10.12 -24.92
N THR A 372 13.91 -10.84 -25.08
CA THR A 372 12.70 -10.35 -25.75
C THR A 372 11.79 -9.55 -24.81
N VAL A 373 11.93 -9.72 -23.49
CA VAL A 373 11.21 -8.93 -22.49
C VAL A 373 11.99 -7.63 -22.24
N PRO A 374 11.43 -6.45 -22.59
CA PRO A 374 12.10 -5.18 -22.33
C PRO A 374 12.06 -4.82 -20.85
N ALA A 375 13.09 -4.13 -20.36
CA ALA A 375 13.04 -3.51 -19.04
C ALA A 375 12.29 -2.17 -19.14
N ALA A 376 11.01 -2.13 -18.77
CA ALA A 376 10.20 -0.92 -18.89
C ALA A 376 10.71 0.20 -17.97
N ALA A 377 10.79 1.43 -18.47
CA ALA A 377 11.07 2.61 -17.66
C ALA A 377 9.94 2.87 -16.64
N GLU A 378 10.22 3.63 -15.58
CA GLU A 378 9.13 4.16 -14.76
C GLU A 378 8.34 5.20 -15.56
N PRO A 379 7.01 5.25 -15.41
CA PRO A 379 6.19 6.22 -16.13
C PRO A 379 6.52 7.63 -15.64
N ASP A 380 6.73 8.54 -16.59
CA ASP A 380 6.77 9.98 -16.37
C ASP A 380 5.36 10.51 -16.07
N GLY A 381 5.24 11.48 -15.16
CA GLY A 381 3.99 12.17 -14.86
C GLY A 381 3.56 12.14 -13.39
N HIS A 382 2.28 12.43 -13.16
CA HIS A 382 1.69 12.60 -11.84
C HIS A 382 0.50 11.66 -11.63
N ARG A 383 0.45 11.03 -10.45
CA ARG A 383 -0.67 10.22 -9.97
C ARG A 383 -1.15 10.80 -8.65
N LEU A 384 -2.33 11.42 -8.69
CA LEU A 384 -3.03 11.92 -7.52
C LEU A 384 -4.15 10.96 -7.13
N LEU A 385 -4.18 10.55 -5.86
CA LEU A 385 -5.16 9.64 -5.28
C LEU A 385 -5.88 10.35 -4.13
N PRO A 386 -6.91 11.18 -4.43
CA PRO A 386 -7.61 11.98 -3.43
C PRO A 386 -8.24 11.14 -2.32
N MET A 387 -8.69 9.91 -2.61
CA MET A 387 -9.38 9.07 -1.63
C MET A 387 -8.46 8.59 -0.52
N SER A 388 -7.18 8.35 -0.82
CA SER A 388 -6.13 8.02 0.16
C SER A 388 -5.29 9.23 0.60
N ALA A 389 -5.56 10.43 0.09
CA ALA A 389 -4.76 11.62 0.35
C ALA A 389 -3.26 11.37 0.05
N ARG A 390 -2.98 10.76 -1.12
CA ARG A 390 -1.63 10.42 -1.60
C ARG A 390 -1.39 11.02 -2.97
N ALA A 391 -0.15 11.39 -3.25
CA ALA A 391 0.29 11.72 -4.60
C ALA A 391 1.66 11.12 -4.88
N VAL A 392 1.91 10.77 -6.13
CA VAL A 392 3.23 10.38 -6.63
C VAL A 392 3.52 11.15 -7.90
N HIS A 393 4.72 11.70 -7.98
CA HIS A 393 5.18 12.46 -9.11
C HIS A 393 6.54 11.91 -9.56
N ARG A 394 6.68 11.67 -10.86
CA ARG A 394 7.89 11.13 -11.48
C ARG A 394 8.27 12.01 -12.64
N ARG A 395 9.56 12.29 -12.72
CA ARG A 395 10.23 12.94 -13.83
C ARG A 395 11.51 12.18 -14.14
N PRO A 396 12.12 12.35 -15.32
CA PRO A 396 13.42 11.75 -15.59
C PRO A 396 14.44 12.11 -14.49
N GLY A 397 15.03 11.07 -13.87
CA GLY A 397 16.06 11.22 -12.84
C GLY A 397 15.58 11.46 -11.40
N TRP A 398 14.27 11.66 -11.16
CA TRP A 398 13.77 11.85 -9.80
C TRP A 398 12.30 11.47 -9.59
N CYS A 399 11.94 11.21 -8.34
CA CYS A 399 10.57 10.91 -7.94
C CYS A 399 10.27 11.58 -6.60
N ALA A 400 9.04 12.03 -6.42
CA ALA A 400 8.50 12.49 -5.15
C ALA A 400 7.16 11.84 -4.84
N ALA A 401 6.83 11.69 -3.56
CA ALA A 401 5.56 11.19 -3.10
C ALA A 401 5.09 11.99 -1.87
N LEU A 402 3.82 12.32 -1.82
CA LEU A 402 3.24 13.19 -0.80
C LEU A 402 2.22 12.43 0.05
N SER A 403 2.38 12.52 1.36
CA SER A 403 1.52 11.91 2.37
C SER A 403 0.78 12.97 3.17
N MET A 404 -0.55 12.98 3.02
CA MET A 404 -1.46 13.90 3.71
C MET A 404 -2.45 13.13 4.59
N ALA A 405 -3.22 13.87 5.38
CA ALA A 405 -4.31 13.39 6.23
C ALA A 405 -5.55 14.27 6.01
N SER A 406 -6.73 13.71 6.22
CA SER A 406 -8.03 14.36 5.96
C SER A 406 -9.12 13.81 6.89
N HIS A 407 -10.38 14.22 6.69
CA HIS A 407 -11.54 13.60 7.33
C HIS A 407 -11.77 12.11 7.03
N ARG A 408 -11.08 11.55 6.02
CA ARG A 408 -11.11 10.12 5.70
C ARG A 408 -9.85 9.38 6.12
N ILE A 409 -8.72 10.08 6.11
CA ILE A 409 -7.39 9.47 6.23
C ILE A 409 -6.69 9.99 7.47
N GLY A 410 -6.31 9.09 8.36
CA GLY A 410 -5.60 9.45 9.58
C GLY A 410 -4.21 10.01 9.30
N HIS A 411 -3.71 10.85 10.21
CA HIS A 411 -2.30 11.22 10.26
C HIS A 411 -1.34 10.02 10.19
N TYR A 412 -1.64 8.96 10.94
CA TYR A 412 -0.83 7.76 10.99
C TYR A 412 -1.60 6.60 11.60
N GLU A 413 -0.98 5.42 11.64
CA GLU A 413 -1.49 4.27 12.38
C GLU A 413 -0.42 3.79 13.37
N HIS A 414 -0.83 3.54 14.60
CA HIS A 414 -0.10 2.73 15.57
C HIS A 414 -0.98 1.59 16.10
N GLY A 415 -0.35 0.51 16.55
CA GLY A 415 -1.03 -0.66 17.08
C GLY A 415 -0.04 -1.80 17.32
N ASN A 416 -0.33 -2.66 18.29
CA ASN A 416 0.55 -3.78 18.69
C ASN A 416 2.00 -3.37 19.04
N GLY A 417 2.20 -2.15 19.56
CA GLY A 417 3.54 -1.62 19.86
C GLY A 417 4.32 -1.13 18.64
N GLU A 418 3.69 -1.06 17.46
CA GLU A 418 4.32 -0.64 16.21
C GLU A 418 4.04 0.84 15.91
N ASN A 419 5.02 1.53 15.32
CA ASN A 419 4.91 2.91 14.81
C ASN A 419 4.45 3.94 15.85
N LEU A 420 4.89 3.81 17.10
CA LEU A 420 4.46 4.66 18.22
C LEU A 420 4.70 6.17 18.01
N ARG A 421 5.64 6.54 17.13
CA ARG A 421 6.05 7.94 16.87
C ARG A 421 5.79 8.41 15.45
N GLY A 422 4.83 7.79 14.75
CA GLY A 422 4.47 8.15 13.38
C GLY A 422 3.57 9.38 13.26
N TRP A 423 3.29 10.11 14.34
CA TRP A 423 2.26 11.18 14.44
C TRP A 423 2.20 12.13 13.25
N HIS A 424 3.36 12.51 12.70
CA HIS A 424 3.46 13.54 11.69
C HIS A 424 3.56 13.00 10.25
N THR A 425 3.46 11.68 10.02
CA THR A 425 3.61 11.08 8.67
C THR A 425 2.54 11.51 7.67
N GLY A 426 1.39 11.99 8.14
CA GLY A 426 0.30 12.57 7.34
C GLY A 426 0.21 14.10 7.40
N SER A 427 1.20 14.79 7.98
CA SER A 427 1.21 16.26 8.12
C SER A 427 1.78 16.98 6.89
N GLY A 428 1.54 16.42 5.69
CA GLY A 428 2.13 16.88 4.44
C GLY A 428 3.57 16.43 4.27
N MET A 429 3.88 15.19 4.64
CA MET A 429 5.23 14.64 4.50
C MET A 429 5.56 14.43 3.02
N LEU A 430 6.62 15.07 2.55
CA LEU A 430 7.09 15.03 1.16
C LEU A 430 8.32 14.13 1.06
N TYR A 431 8.09 12.90 0.61
CA TYR A 431 9.14 11.96 0.25
C TYR A 431 9.69 12.33 -1.13
N TRP A 432 10.99 12.17 -1.32
CA TRP A 432 11.60 12.25 -2.65
C TRP A 432 12.92 11.52 -2.75
N TRP A 433 13.29 11.17 -3.98
CA TRP A 433 14.48 10.43 -4.35
C TRP A 433 15.08 11.04 -5.62
N ALA A 434 16.35 11.48 -5.54
CA ALA A 434 17.17 11.69 -6.73
C ALA A 434 17.71 10.35 -7.26
N GLY A 435 18.17 10.36 -8.51
CA GLY A 435 18.89 9.23 -9.10
C GLY A 435 20.03 8.77 -8.20
N GLY A 436 20.16 7.45 -8.01
CA GLY A 436 21.20 6.89 -7.15
C GLY A 436 20.96 7.04 -5.63
N HIS A 437 19.77 7.44 -5.17
CA HIS A 437 19.44 7.58 -3.74
C HIS A 437 18.20 6.75 -3.32
N GLY A 438 18.03 5.57 -3.91
CA GLY A 438 16.88 4.69 -3.68
C GLY A 438 16.71 4.19 -2.25
N ASP A 439 17.77 4.16 -1.44
CA ASP A 439 17.79 3.67 -0.06
C ASP A 439 17.44 4.73 1.00
N GLN A 440 17.09 5.95 0.59
CA GLN A 440 16.88 7.11 1.47
C GLN A 440 16.03 6.80 2.71
N TYR A 441 14.91 6.08 2.54
CA TYR A 441 13.97 5.72 3.60
C TYR A 441 14.09 4.25 4.03
N SER A 442 14.93 3.48 3.33
CA SER A 442 15.05 2.03 3.50
C SER A 442 16.05 1.68 4.59
N ASP A 443 17.23 2.31 4.60
CA ASP A 443 18.34 1.91 5.46
C ASP A 443 18.30 2.61 6.82
N SER A 444 17.43 2.06 7.67
CA SER A 444 17.25 2.44 9.09
C SER A 444 16.88 3.90 9.30
N PHE A 445 16.18 4.51 8.33
CA PHE A 445 15.62 5.87 8.46
C PHE A 445 14.62 5.94 9.62
N TRP A 446 13.59 5.08 9.63
CA TRP A 446 12.50 5.11 10.61
C TRP A 446 12.91 5.00 12.08
N PRO A 447 13.86 4.13 12.47
CA PRO A 447 14.29 4.07 13.87
C PRO A 447 15.22 5.22 14.28
N THR A 448 15.81 5.98 13.34
CA THR A 448 16.85 7.00 13.64
C THR A 448 16.43 8.44 13.32
N VAL A 449 15.38 8.66 12.53
CA VAL A 449 14.87 9.99 12.19
C VAL A 449 14.25 10.67 13.41
N ASP A 450 14.43 12.00 13.53
CA ASP A 450 13.64 12.79 14.46
C ASP A 450 12.16 12.80 14.03
N PRO A 451 11.24 12.18 14.79
CA PRO A 451 9.83 12.10 14.41
C PRO A 451 9.14 13.48 14.38
N TYR A 452 9.71 14.50 15.03
CA TYR A 452 9.21 15.88 15.00
C TYR A 452 9.64 16.64 13.75
N ARG A 453 10.57 16.11 12.94
CA ARG A 453 11.11 16.81 11.77
C ARG A 453 11.05 15.97 10.51
N LEU A 454 9.90 15.37 10.21
CA LEU A 454 9.71 14.64 8.94
C LEU A 454 9.70 15.61 7.74
N PRO A 455 10.31 15.26 6.59
CA PRO A 455 10.48 16.19 5.46
C PRO A 455 9.14 16.71 4.92
N GLY A 456 9.06 18.02 4.67
CA GLY A 456 7.90 18.70 4.09
C GLY A 456 6.79 19.09 5.08
N THR A 457 6.81 18.57 6.32
CA THR A 457 5.72 18.78 7.27
C THR A 457 5.71 20.21 7.84
N THR A 458 4.54 20.64 8.32
CA THR A 458 4.44 21.75 9.28
C THR A 458 3.92 21.16 10.59
N VAL A 459 4.60 21.42 11.71
CA VAL A 459 4.28 20.80 13.00
C VAL A 459 4.40 21.78 14.16
N SER A 460 3.55 21.63 15.15
CA SER A 460 3.82 22.17 16.49
C SER A 460 4.97 21.38 17.12
N THR A 461 5.85 22.07 17.84
CA THR A 461 6.96 21.44 18.57
C THR A 461 6.54 20.84 19.92
N ARG A 462 5.23 20.89 20.24
CA ARG A 462 4.60 20.26 21.41
C ARG A 462 5.00 18.80 21.47
N ARG A 463 5.42 18.33 22.65
CA ARG A 463 5.77 16.93 22.86
C ARG A 463 4.51 16.06 22.87
N LEU A 464 4.53 15.00 22.07
CA LEU A 464 3.49 13.98 21.99
C LEU A 464 3.96 12.69 22.67
N PRO A 465 3.09 12.00 23.43
CA PRO A 465 3.39 10.68 23.97
C PRO A 465 3.44 9.62 22.86
N ASP A 466 4.21 8.55 23.09
CA ASP A 466 4.18 7.36 22.25
C ASP A 466 2.74 6.85 22.09
N GLY A 467 2.27 6.73 20.85
CA GLY A 467 0.90 6.33 20.55
C GLY A 467 -0.16 7.44 20.74
N ALA A 468 0.21 8.73 20.72
CA ALA A 468 -0.76 9.84 20.73
C ALA A 468 -1.86 9.70 19.65
N GLY A 469 -3.09 10.07 19.99
CA GLY A 469 -4.27 9.81 19.17
C GLY A 469 -4.77 8.36 19.22
N ALA A 470 -5.93 8.12 18.59
CA ALA A 470 -6.52 6.78 18.58
C ALA A 470 -5.63 5.76 17.85
N GLY A 471 -5.53 4.55 18.41
CA GLY A 471 -4.89 3.42 17.74
C GLY A 471 -5.65 3.00 16.47
N TRP A 472 -5.01 2.18 15.63
CA TRP A 472 -5.61 1.63 14.40
C TRP A 472 -6.03 2.67 13.34
N GLY A 473 -5.48 3.89 13.41
CA GLY A 473 -5.53 4.86 12.31
C GLY A 473 -6.61 5.92 12.41
N ASP A 474 -7.45 5.93 13.44
CA ASP A 474 -8.51 6.95 13.61
C ASP A 474 -7.97 8.27 14.19
N THR A 475 -6.93 8.80 13.55
CA THR A 475 -6.30 10.09 13.87
C THR A 475 -6.61 11.09 12.77
N ARG A 476 -7.88 11.16 12.34
CA ARG A 476 -8.34 11.98 11.21
C ARG A 476 -8.54 13.43 11.63
N THR A 477 -8.48 14.33 10.65
CA THR A 477 -8.77 15.76 10.84
C THR A 477 -10.22 16.07 10.48
N PRO A 478 -10.85 17.16 10.94
CA PRO A 478 -12.19 17.53 10.48
C PRO A 478 -12.23 17.99 9.00
N TRP A 479 -11.07 18.25 8.39
CA TRP A 479 -10.99 18.94 7.10
C TRP A 479 -11.25 18.06 5.88
N ARG A 480 -12.07 18.61 4.97
CA ARG A 480 -12.42 18.00 3.69
C ARG A 480 -11.55 18.47 2.54
N TRP A 481 -11.03 19.70 2.58
CA TRP A 481 -10.14 20.21 1.54
C TRP A 481 -8.76 19.57 1.70
N VAL A 482 -8.60 18.38 1.11
CA VAL A 482 -7.34 17.67 0.94
C VAL A 482 -7.38 16.91 -0.38
N GLY A 483 -6.47 17.21 -1.29
CA GLY A 483 -6.53 16.71 -2.67
C GLY A 483 -5.93 17.72 -3.64
N GLY A 484 -6.42 17.75 -4.87
CA GLY A 484 -5.83 18.61 -5.91
C GLY A 484 -6.35 18.34 -7.30
N ALA A 485 -5.82 19.09 -8.27
CA ALA A 485 -6.07 18.93 -9.69
C ALA A 485 -4.78 18.49 -10.41
N SER A 486 -4.88 17.52 -11.31
CA SER A 486 -3.76 17.05 -12.12
C SER A 486 -4.20 16.70 -13.54
N ASP A 487 -3.40 17.10 -14.52
CA ASP A 487 -3.57 16.72 -15.93
C ASP A 487 -2.83 15.41 -16.29
N GLY A 488 -2.36 14.68 -15.27
CA GLY A 488 -1.54 13.47 -15.41
C GLY A 488 -0.04 13.74 -15.62
N THR A 489 0.38 14.98 -15.85
CA THR A 489 1.79 15.38 -15.93
C THR A 489 2.18 16.27 -14.76
N TYR A 490 1.44 17.36 -14.56
CA TYR A 490 1.64 18.36 -13.51
C TYR A 490 0.46 18.34 -12.53
N ALA A 491 0.64 18.98 -11.38
CA ALA A 491 -0.44 19.03 -10.38
C ALA A 491 -0.38 20.25 -9.47
N ALA A 492 -1.56 20.70 -9.04
CA ALA A 492 -1.77 21.57 -7.89
C ALA A 492 -2.41 20.74 -6.78
N VAL A 493 -1.68 20.49 -5.70
CA VAL A 493 -2.13 19.67 -4.56
C VAL A 493 -2.13 20.51 -3.31
N GLY A 494 -3.08 20.28 -2.40
CA GLY A 494 -3.14 20.99 -1.13
C GLY A 494 -3.70 20.14 0.02
N GLN A 495 -3.33 20.56 1.23
CA GLN A 495 -3.84 20.04 2.49
C GLN A 495 -4.22 21.20 3.41
N HIS A 496 -5.48 21.24 3.81
CA HIS A 496 -5.90 21.96 5.01
C HIS A 496 -5.48 21.12 6.22
N LEU A 497 -4.38 21.52 6.85
CA LEU A 497 -3.72 20.77 7.90
C LEU A 497 -4.20 21.21 9.28
N SER A 498 -4.49 20.25 10.15
CA SER A 498 -4.45 20.43 11.62
C SER A 498 -3.36 19.53 12.21
N GLY A 499 -2.68 20.00 13.24
CA GLY A 499 -1.73 19.19 13.99
C GLY A 499 -2.44 18.13 14.85
N LEU A 500 -1.87 16.92 14.92
CA LEU A 500 -2.35 15.88 15.83
C LEU A 500 -2.23 16.38 17.28
N GLU A 501 -3.34 16.36 18.03
CA GLU A 501 -3.41 16.82 19.43
C GLU A 501 -2.78 18.21 19.66
N SER A 502 -2.93 19.09 18.67
CA SER A 502 -2.34 20.42 18.61
C SER A 502 -3.37 21.41 18.09
N THR A 503 -3.28 22.66 18.55
CA THR A 503 -4.07 23.78 18.02
C THR A 503 -3.54 24.30 16.68
N MET A 504 -2.40 23.78 16.21
CA MET A 504 -1.76 24.26 14.99
C MET A 504 -2.60 23.93 13.76
N GLU A 505 -2.83 24.94 12.92
CA GLU A 505 -3.51 24.84 11.62
C GLU A 505 -2.70 25.52 10.52
N ALA A 506 -2.77 25.01 9.30
CA ALA A 506 -2.08 25.59 8.15
C ALA A 506 -2.75 25.22 6.81
N PHE A 507 -2.59 26.08 5.81
CA PHE A 507 -2.94 25.82 4.42
C PHE A 507 -1.66 25.54 3.63
N LYS A 508 -1.45 24.28 3.24
CA LYS A 508 -0.24 23.83 2.55
C LYS A 508 -0.57 23.46 1.11
N SER A 509 0.21 23.95 0.16
CA SER A 509 0.10 23.59 -1.26
C SER A 509 1.44 23.16 -1.84
N TRP A 510 1.37 22.20 -2.77
CA TRP A 510 2.48 21.69 -3.55
C TRP A 510 2.12 21.76 -5.04
N PHE A 511 2.97 22.41 -5.82
CA PHE A 511 2.85 22.46 -7.27
C PHE A 511 3.96 21.63 -7.89
N PHE A 512 3.58 20.48 -8.46
CA PHE A 512 4.50 19.51 -9.06
C PHE A 512 4.72 19.87 -10.52
N LEU A 513 5.97 20.22 -10.87
CA LEU A 513 6.37 20.74 -12.18
C LEU A 513 7.29 19.76 -12.92
N ASP A 514 8.05 20.22 -13.89
CA ASP A 514 8.96 19.41 -14.70
C ASP A 514 10.29 19.09 -13.99
N ASP A 515 10.83 20.06 -13.25
CA ASP A 515 12.13 19.95 -12.56
C ASP A 515 12.11 20.40 -11.09
N ALA A 516 10.95 20.81 -10.61
CA ALA A 516 10.79 21.42 -9.29
C ALA A 516 9.45 21.06 -8.63
N ILE A 517 9.42 21.21 -7.31
CA ILE A 517 8.18 21.27 -6.54
C ILE A 517 8.15 22.60 -5.81
N VAL A 518 7.12 23.40 -6.10
CA VAL A 518 6.87 24.65 -5.38
C VAL A 518 6.03 24.34 -4.15
N CYS A 519 6.54 24.65 -2.97
CA CYS A 519 5.91 24.38 -1.69
C CYS A 519 5.49 25.69 -1.04
N LEU A 520 4.18 25.91 -0.91
CA LEU A 520 3.61 27.09 -0.28
C LEU A 520 2.92 26.71 1.02
N GLY A 521 3.01 27.59 2.00
CA GLY A 521 2.29 27.51 3.27
C GLY A 521 1.78 28.88 3.68
N ALA A 522 0.54 28.96 4.14
CA ALA A 522 -0.06 30.20 4.63
C ALA A 522 -1.03 29.92 5.78
N GLY A 523 -1.36 30.97 6.53
CA GLY A 523 -2.32 30.88 7.64
C GLY A 523 -1.82 30.07 8.81
N ILE A 524 -0.50 29.83 8.91
CA ILE A 524 0.11 28.99 9.93
C ILE A 524 -0.16 29.66 11.28
N THR A 525 -1.01 29.03 12.07
CA THR A 525 -1.49 29.57 13.34
C THR A 525 -1.44 28.48 14.39
N GLY A 526 -1.04 28.81 15.61
CA GLY A 526 -1.06 27.90 16.75
C GLY A 526 -1.15 28.66 18.06
N ALA A 527 -1.60 27.97 19.11
CA ALA A 527 -1.76 28.49 20.47
C ALA A 527 -1.35 27.42 21.51
N ASP A 528 -0.36 26.59 21.16
CA ASP A 528 0.12 25.49 22.01
C ASP A 528 1.13 25.96 23.07
N GLY A 529 1.53 27.25 23.06
CA GLY A 529 2.57 27.81 23.92
C GLY A 529 4.00 27.41 23.52
N VAL A 530 4.16 26.88 22.30
CA VAL A 530 5.44 26.36 21.77
C VAL A 530 5.63 26.77 20.32
N ALA A 531 6.84 26.60 19.80
CA ALA A 531 7.16 26.95 18.42
C ALA A 531 6.43 26.06 17.40
N VAL A 532 6.17 26.59 16.21
CA VAL A 532 5.74 25.83 15.03
C VAL A 532 6.87 25.83 14.01
N GLU A 533 7.18 24.67 13.44
CA GLU A 533 8.23 24.51 12.44
C GLU A 533 7.65 24.02 11.10
N THR A 534 8.23 24.48 9.99
CA THR A 534 8.10 23.80 8.69
C THR A 534 9.42 23.16 8.32
N VAL A 535 9.41 21.85 8.16
CA VAL A 535 10.59 21.09 7.75
C VAL A 535 10.74 21.19 6.24
N VAL A 536 11.74 21.94 5.78
CA VAL A 536 12.08 22.01 4.36
C VAL A 536 12.58 20.64 3.91
N ASP A 537 13.49 20.03 4.68
CA ASP A 537 13.90 18.65 4.48
C ASP A 537 14.58 18.04 5.73
N ASN A 538 14.65 16.71 5.79
CA ASN A 538 15.41 15.95 6.78
C ASN A 538 15.96 14.68 6.11
N ARG A 539 17.18 14.80 5.58
CA ARG A 539 17.82 13.78 4.75
C ARG A 539 18.81 12.96 5.55
N ARG A 540 18.67 11.64 5.49
CA ARG A 540 19.62 10.65 6.02
C ARG A 540 20.88 10.61 5.15
N THR A 541 21.86 11.44 5.45
CA THR A 541 23.13 11.51 4.73
C THR A 541 24.21 12.27 5.54
N ALA A 542 25.46 11.95 5.27
CA ALA A 542 26.64 12.73 5.68
C ALA A 542 27.14 13.66 4.57
N ALA A 543 26.41 13.82 3.46
CA ALA A 543 26.81 14.63 2.32
C ALA A 543 26.92 16.12 2.71
N PRO A 544 27.93 16.86 2.18
CA PRO A 544 28.08 18.28 2.39
C PRO A 544 26.84 19.10 2.02
N LEU A 545 26.50 20.05 2.90
CA LEU A 545 25.49 21.07 2.64
C LEU A 545 26.18 22.40 2.33
N THR A 546 25.91 22.97 1.15
CA THR A 546 26.28 24.35 0.83
C THR A 546 25.07 25.25 1.04
N VAL A 547 25.23 26.35 1.77
CA VAL A 547 24.19 27.39 1.93
C VAL A 547 24.67 28.67 1.25
N GLY A 548 23.80 29.29 0.47
CA GLY A 548 23.97 30.61 -0.10
C GLY A 548 22.80 31.52 0.23
N GLU A 549 22.82 32.75 -0.27
CA GLU A 549 21.73 33.70 -0.05
C GLU A 549 20.44 33.21 -0.71
N GLY A 550 19.44 32.85 0.10
CA GLY A 550 18.13 32.38 -0.39
C GLY A 550 18.14 30.98 -1.01
N TRP A 551 19.21 30.19 -0.86
CA TRP A 551 19.26 28.81 -1.36
C TRP A 551 20.20 27.91 -0.56
N ALA A 552 19.98 26.61 -0.65
CA ALA A 552 20.89 25.58 -0.14
C ALA A 552 20.99 24.42 -1.14
N HIS A 553 22.13 23.73 -1.17
CA HIS A 553 22.35 22.56 -2.01
C HIS A 553 22.99 21.44 -1.19
N LEU A 554 22.41 20.25 -1.26
CA LEU A 554 22.91 19.05 -0.63
C LEU A 554 23.52 18.13 -1.69
N GLU A 555 24.80 17.79 -1.54
CA GLU A 555 25.55 17.02 -2.54
C GLU A 555 24.92 15.64 -2.80
N GLY A 556 24.87 15.24 -4.08
CA GLY A 556 24.18 14.03 -4.58
C GLY A 556 22.65 14.10 -4.57
N HIS A 557 22.08 15.02 -3.80
CA HIS A 557 20.67 15.05 -3.49
C HIS A 557 19.89 16.06 -4.33
N GLY A 558 20.14 17.35 -4.15
CA GLY A 558 19.35 18.38 -4.81
C GLY A 558 19.43 19.75 -4.15
N GLY A 559 18.69 20.69 -4.71
CA GLY A 559 18.66 22.09 -4.30
C GLY A 559 17.37 22.49 -3.59
N TYR A 560 17.48 23.53 -2.76
CA TYR A 560 16.37 24.22 -2.11
C TYR A 560 16.51 25.70 -2.38
N VAL A 561 15.44 26.37 -2.80
CA VAL A 561 15.43 27.82 -3.02
C VAL A 561 14.31 28.45 -2.21
N LEU A 562 14.66 29.35 -1.31
CA LEU A 562 13.78 29.97 -0.33
C LEU A 562 14.21 31.43 -0.09
N PRO A 563 13.92 32.34 -1.04
CA PRO A 563 14.34 33.73 -0.95
C PRO A 563 13.70 34.44 0.26
N GLY A 564 14.49 35.26 0.97
CA GLY A 564 14.00 36.11 2.05
C GLY A 564 13.52 35.41 3.32
N GLN A 565 13.75 34.09 3.47
CA GLN A 565 13.35 33.32 4.65
C GLN A 565 14.58 32.80 5.41
N PRO A 566 14.59 32.88 6.76
CA PRO A 566 15.71 32.44 7.56
C PRO A 566 15.75 30.90 7.66
N LEU A 567 16.56 30.27 6.81
CA LEU A 567 16.76 28.83 6.81
C LEU A 567 17.63 28.39 8.00
N ARG A 568 17.07 27.57 8.89
CA ARG A 568 17.84 26.87 9.92
C ARG A 568 18.35 25.54 9.36
N THR A 569 19.57 25.16 9.75
CA THR A 569 20.19 23.91 9.33
C THR A 569 20.84 23.20 10.51
N LEU A 570 20.83 21.87 10.49
CA LEU A 570 21.46 21.02 11.50
C LEU A 570 22.08 19.81 10.81
N ARG A 571 23.34 19.50 11.13
CA ARG A 571 23.99 18.24 10.78
C ARG A 571 24.26 17.49 12.08
N GLU A 572 23.74 16.29 12.20
CA GLU A 572 23.90 15.48 13.41
C GLU A 572 23.87 13.99 13.11
N ARG A 573 24.44 13.21 14.02
CA ARG A 573 24.38 11.75 13.99
C ARG A 573 23.34 11.30 15.01
N ARG A 574 22.35 10.53 14.58
CA ARG A 574 21.23 10.06 15.41
C ARG A 574 21.32 8.55 15.62
N ASN A 575 21.08 8.12 16.86
CA ASN A 575 21.04 6.71 17.25
C ASN A 575 19.59 6.24 17.42
N GLY A 576 19.29 5.04 16.95
CA GLY A 576 18.01 4.39 17.20
C GLY A 576 17.89 3.03 16.51
N GLY A 577 17.14 2.11 17.12
CA GLY A 577 17.06 0.72 16.64
C GLY A 577 18.41 -0.02 16.64
N GLY A 578 19.35 0.40 17.50
CA GLY A 578 20.68 -0.19 17.61
C GLY A 578 21.68 0.24 16.52
N VAL A 579 21.35 1.27 15.73
CA VAL A 579 22.23 1.79 14.67
C VAL A 579 22.32 3.30 14.69
N ASP A 580 23.40 3.85 14.14
CA ASP A 580 23.56 5.30 13.93
C ASP A 580 23.35 5.67 12.47
N ARG A 581 22.75 6.84 12.23
CA ARG A 581 22.68 7.45 10.90
C ARG A 581 22.97 8.95 10.97
N ASP A 582 23.68 9.46 9.97
CA ASP A 582 23.92 10.89 9.82
C ASP A 582 22.74 11.55 9.13
N TYR A 583 22.43 12.78 9.55
CA TYR A 583 21.32 13.58 9.03
C TYR A 583 21.76 15.00 8.69
N VAL A 584 21.15 15.54 7.64
CA VAL A 584 21.09 16.97 7.34
C VAL A 584 19.63 17.40 7.39
N THR A 585 19.29 18.28 8.33
CA THR A 585 17.95 18.80 8.54
C THR A 585 17.91 20.29 8.19
N LEU A 586 16.89 20.73 7.45
CA LEU A 586 16.64 22.11 7.06
C LEU A 586 15.20 22.48 7.44
N TRP A 587 15.01 23.61 8.13
CA TRP A 587 13.66 24.02 8.55
C TRP A 587 13.51 25.52 8.69
N LEU A 588 12.24 25.94 8.72
CA LEU A 588 11.79 27.29 9.01
C LEU A 588 11.11 27.28 10.38
N ASP A 589 11.44 28.26 11.21
CA ASP A 589 10.88 28.46 12.54
C ASP A 589 9.88 29.63 12.47
N HIS A 590 8.60 29.34 12.76
CA HIS A 590 7.52 30.33 12.72
C HIS A 590 7.33 31.03 14.07
N GLY A 591 8.16 30.73 15.07
CA GLY A 591 8.06 31.26 16.41
C GLY A 591 6.98 30.56 17.25
N VAL A 592 6.89 31.00 18.51
CA VAL A 592 5.87 30.55 19.46
C VAL A 592 4.52 31.17 19.12
N ASP A 593 3.48 30.34 19.10
CA ASP A 593 2.09 30.75 18.84
C ASP A 593 1.95 31.68 17.63
N PRO A 594 2.40 31.24 16.43
CA PRO A 594 2.35 32.07 15.24
C PRO A 594 0.90 32.48 14.95
N ARG A 595 0.74 33.66 14.32
CA ARG A 595 -0.55 34.14 13.83
C ARG A 595 -0.43 34.40 12.33
N SER A 596 -1.07 33.54 11.54
CA SER A 596 -1.06 33.62 10.08
C SER A 596 0.36 33.71 9.46
N ALA A 597 1.33 32.98 10.01
CA ALA A 597 2.64 32.86 9.39
C ALA A 597 2.57 32.13 8.03
N SER A 598 3.63 32.24 7.23
CA SER A 598 3.68 31.66 5.89
C SER A 598 5.09 31.20 5.53
N TYR A 599 5.20 30.32 4.54
CA TYR A 599 6.46 29.96 3.89
C TYR A 599 6.27 29.81 2.38
N ALA A 600 7.38 29.92 1.65
CA ALA A 600 7.46 29.56 0.23
C ALA A 600 8.85 29.04 -0.11
N TYR A 601 8.95 27.84 -0.68
CA TYR A 601 10.23 27.32 -1.17
C TYR A 601 10.07 26.46 -2.42
N LEU A 602 11.14 26.32 -3.19
CA LEU A 602 11.26 25.34 -4.26
C LEU A 602 12.18 24.23 -3.81
N LEU A 603 11.74 22.98 -3.99
CA LEU A 603 12.59 21.80 -3.97
C LEU A 603 12.99 21.48 -5.42
N LEU A 604 14.29 21.24 -5.65
CA LEU A 604 14.89 20.91 -6.94
C LEU A 604 15.60 19.55 -6.85
N PRO A 605 14.87 18.42 -6.91
CA PRO A 605 15.45 17.09 -6.77
C PRO A 605 16.46 16.81 -7.88
N GLY A 606 17.66 16.35 -7.53
CA GLY A 606 18.72 16.02 -8.49
C GLY A 606 19.42 17.21 -9.15
N ALA A 607 19.02 18.46 -8.85
CA ALA A 607 19.66 19.64 -9.41
C ALA A 607 21.11 19.79 -8.94
N SER A 608 22.00 20.26 -9.83
CA SER A 608 23.37 20.59 -9.47
C SER A 608 23.43 21.83 -8.57
N ARG A 609 24.57 22.04 -7.90
CA ARG A 609 24.82 23.27 -7.12
C ARG A 609 24.73 24.51 -8.00
N ALA A 610 25.25 24.43 -9.23
CA ALA A 610 25.23 25.53 -10.19
C ALA A 610 23.78 25.86 -10.61
N ASP A 611 22.98 24.85 -10.93
CA ASP A 611 21.58 25.03 -11.32
C ASP A 611 20.74 25.56 -10.15
N THR A 612 21.00 25.09 -8.93
CA THR A 612 20.34 25.57 -7.72
C THR A 612 20.62 27.06 -7.50
N ARG A 613 21.91 27.45 -7.59
CA ARG A 613 22.31 28.86 -7.48
C ARG A 613 21.69 29.69 -8.61
N ALA A 614 21.70 29.19 -9.85
CA ALA A 614 21.10 29.88 -10.99
C ALA A 614 19.60 30.08 -10.78
N ARG A 615 18.86 29.07 -10.30
CA ARG A 615 17.43 29.17 -9.97
C ARG A 615 17.17 30.22 -8.89
N ALA A 616 18.05 30.33 -7.89
CA ALA A 616 17.94 31.33 -6.82
C ALA A 616 18.11 32.77 -7.31
N LEU A 617 18.96 33.00 -8.33
CA LEU A 617 19.19 34.34 -8.90
C LEU A 617 18.03 34.86 -9.75
N VAL A 618 17.09 34.00 -10.15
CA VAL A 618 15.99 34.35 -11.08
C VAL A 618 14.62 34.38 -10.38
N LEU A 619 14.56 34.12 -9.06
CA LEU A 619 13.34 34.21 -8.23
C LEU A 619 13.26 35.56 -7.47
N PRO A 620 12.07 35.98 -7.05
CA PRO A 620 11.27 37.05 -7.66
C PRO A 620 11.94 38.45 -7.69
N GLY A 621 11.93 39.10 -8.86
CA GLY A 621 12.26 40.53 -9.04
C GLY A 621 12.68 40.94 -10.45
N THR A 622 13.14 40.02 -11.30
CA THR A 622 13.74 40.35 -12.61
C THR A 622 13.01 39.69 -13.78
N SER A 623 12.55 40.53 -14.70
CA SER A 623 11.97 40.16 -15.99
C SER A 623 13.10 39.70 -16.92
N GLY A 624 13.27 38.39 -17.12
CA GLY A 624 14.24 37.83 -18.06
C GLY A 624 13.66 36.68 -18.91
N PRO A 625 14.15 36.45 -20.14
CA PRO A 625 13.76 35.30 -20.95
C PRO A 625 14.28 34.00 -20.32
N GLY A 626 13.40 33.02 -20.05
CA GLY A 626 13.71 31.76 -19.33
C GLY A 626 12.94 31.54 -18.02
N ALA A 627 11.86 32.30 -17.82
CA ALA A 627 11.06 32.52 -16.61
C ALA A 627 11.07 31.47 -15.48
N ALA A 628 11.62 31.89 -14.34
CA ALA A 628 11.39 31.32 -13.02
C ALA A 628 9.90 31.27 -12.63
N VAL A 629 9.55 30.28 -11.81
CA VAL A 629 8.27 30.16 -11.13
C VAL A 629 7.88 31.48 -10.47
N ARG A 630 6.67 31.98 -10.73
CA ARG A 630 6.11 33.17 -10.09
C ARG A 630 5.04 32.76 -9.08
N VAL A 631 5.21 33.12 -7.82
CA VAL A 631 4.15 32.98 -6.80
C VAL A 631 3.15 34.12 -7.00
N LEU A 632 1.93 33.78 -7.41
CA LEU A 632 0.86 34.75 -7.67
C LEU A 632 0.10 35.09 -6.39
N SER A 633 -0.05 34.12 -5.49
CA SER A 633 -0.71 34.29 -4.19
C SER A 633 -0.22 33.23 -3.23
N ASN A 634 -0.05 33.61 -1.96
CA ASN A 634 0.21 32.68 -0.86
C ASN A 634 -0.52 33.16 0.40
N THR A 635 -1.82 32.92 0.46
CA THR A 635 -2.70 33.36 1.54
C THR A 635 -3.54 32.19 2.05
N PRO A 636 -4.17 32.30 3.24
CA PRO A 636 -5.11 31.28 3.73
C PRO A 636 -6.32 31.04 2.82
N ARG A 637 -6.62 31.97 1.90
CA ARG A 637 -7.77 31.90 0.99
C ARG A 637 -7.42 31.33 -0.38
N LEU A 638 -6.17 31.47 -0.80
CA LEU A 638 -5.70 31.15 -2.14
C LEU A 638 -4.17 30.99 -2.16
N GLN A 639 -3.71 29.92 -2.80
CA GLN A 639 -2.30 29.68 -3.11
C GLN A 639 -2.17 29.39 -4.60
N ALA A 640 -1.29 30.10 -5.30
CA ALA A 640 -1.20 29.99 -6.75
C ALA A 640 0.18 30.33 -7.30
N VAL A 641 0.55 29.66 -8.40
CA VAL A 641 1.79 29.89 -9.13
C VAL A 641 1.55 30.01 -10.63
N GLN A 642 2.44 30.73 -11.31
CA GLN A 642 2.54 30.75 -12.75
C GLN A 642 3.95 30.34 -13.17
N VAL A 643 4.03 29.45 -14.16
CA VAL A 643 5.30 28.97 -14.71
C VAL A 643 5.28 29.28 -16.21
N PRO A 644 5.78 30.45 -16.63
CA PRO A 644 5.66 30.87 -18.03
C PRO A 644 6.37 29.93 -19.00
N GLY A 645 7.49 29.33 -18.60
CA GLY A 645 8.20 28.32 -19.40
C GLY A 645 7.34 27.09 -19.72
N LEU A 646 6.41 26.73 -18.84
CA LEU A 646 5.43 25.66 -19.04
C LEU A 646 4.07 26.16 -19.55
N ARG A 647 3.91 27.48 -19.72
CA ARG A 647 2.62 28.15 -19.98
C ARG A 647 1.53 27.70 -19.01
N LEU A 648 1.94 27.48 -17.76
CA LEU A 648 1.14 26.87 -16.71
C LEU A 648 0.71 27.91 -15.69
N THR A 649 -0.55 27.89 -15.29
CA THR A 649 -1.06 28.55 -14.09
C THR A 649 -1.73 27.49 -13.23
N ALA A 650 -1.39 27.43 -11.94
CA ALA A 650 -1.83 26.40 -11.02
C ALA A 650 -2.29 27.06 -9.73
N ALA A 651 -3.45 26.66 -9.19
CA ALA A 651 -4.03 27.30 -8.01
C ALA A 651 -4.80 26.32 -7.12
N CYS A 652 -4.67 26.50 -5.81
CA CYS A 652 -5.53 25.94 -4.79
C CYS A 652 -6.38 27.08 -4.21
N PHE A 653 -7.66 27.07 -4.54
CA PHE A 653 -8.67 27.99 -4.01
C PHE A 653 -9.24 27.37 -2.72
N TRP A 654 -8.85 27.91 -1.57
CA TRP A 654 -9.44 27.54 -0.27
C TRP A 654 -10.81 28.21 -0.07
N ASN A 655 -11.02 29.34 -0.74
CA ASN A 655 -12.30 30.02 -0.92
C ASN A 655 -12.49 30.41 -2.40
N ALA A 656 -13.71 30.77 -2.77
CA ALA A 656 -13.96 31.49 -4.02
C ALA A 656 -13.05 32.73 -4.12
N GLY A 657 -12.55 33.03 -5.31
CA GLY A 657 -11.59 34.11 -5.51
C GLY A 657 -11.06 34.20 -6.93
N THR A 658 -10.13 35.14 -7.14
CA THR A 658 -9.56 35.45 -8.45
C THR A 658 -8.04 35.49 -8.40
N VAL A 659 -7.37 34.89 -9.39
CA VAL A 659 -5.91 34.97 -9.56
C VAL A 659 -5.52 34.89 -11.03
N ALA A 660 -4.60 35.74 -11.48
CA ALA A 660 -4.15 35.80 -12.88
C ALA A 660 -5.31 35.79 -13.91
N GLY A 661 -6.40 36.50 -13.61
CA GLY A 661 -7.59 36.55 -14.46
C GLY A 661 -8.46 35.29 -14.44
N LEU A 662 -8.17 34.28 -13.62
CA LEU A 662 -9.02 33.12 -13.39
C LEU A 662 -9.82 33.34 -12.10
N THR A 663 -11.15 33.30 -12.20
CA THR A 663 -12.07 33.40 -11.07
C THR A 663 -12.79 32.09 -10.85
N ALA A 664 -12.68 31.53 -9.64
CA ALA A 664 -13.43 30.35 -9.22
C ALA A 664 -14.59 30.74 -8.30
N SER A 665 -15.78 30.18 -8.58
CA SER A 665 -16.99 30.45 -7.80
C SER A 665 -16.99 29.79 -6.42
N ALA A 666 -16.14 28.80 -6.18
CA ALA A 666 -16.09 28.01 -4.97
C ALA A 666 -14.67 27.48 -4.69
N PRO A 667 -14.38 26.98 -3.48
CA PRO A 667 -13.14 26.25 -3.19
C PRO A 667 -12.92 25.08 -4.16
N CYS A 668 -11.77 25.06 -4.84
CA CYS A 668 -11.40 24.03 -5.82
C CYS A 668 -9.88 24.04 -6.06
N ALA A 669 -9.39 23.05 -6.80
CA ALA A 669 -8.05 23.09 -7.38
C ALA A 669 -8.15 23.30 -8.89
N VAL A 670 -7.24 24.09 -9.46
CA VAL A 670 -7.24 24.45 -10.88
C VAL A 670 -5.83 24.35 -11.46
N LEU A 671 -5.73 23.80 -12.67
CA LEU A 671 -4.56 23.80 -13.53
C LEU A 671 -4.96 24.32 -14.92
N VAL A 672 -4.28 25.34 -15.43
CA VAL A 672 -4.47 25.85 -16.80
C VAL A 672 -3.15 25.78 -17.54
N ARG A 673 -3.13 25.11 -18.68
CA ARG A 673 -1.94 25.00 -19.54
C ARG A 673 -2.28 25.45 -20.95
N SER A 674 -1.76 26.61 -21.34
CA SER A 674 -1.95 27.15 -22.69
C SER A 674 -0.95 26.54 -23.68
N ARG A 675 -1.39 26.35 -24.92
CA ARG A 675 -0.59 25.82 -26.02
C ARG A 675 -0.25 26.92 -27.04
N PRO A 676 0.80 26.75 -27.87
CA PRO A 676 1.15 27.70 -28.92
C PRO A 676 0.10 27.87 -30.02
N ASP A 677 -0.74 26.86 -30.23
CA ASP A 677 -1.79 26.82 -31.26
C ASP A 677 -3.07 27.61 -30.88
N GLY A 678 -3.04 28.35 -29.77
CA GLY A 678 -4.20 29.12 -29.28
C GLY A 678 -5.21 28.30 -28.47
N THR A 679 -4.94 27.01 -28.21
CA THR A 679 -5.76 26.19 -27.29
C THR A 679 -5.21 26.20 -25.86
N ALA A 680 -6.03 25.76 -24.90
CA ALA A 680 -5.60 25.54 -23.52
C ALA A 680 -6.33 24.33 -22.92
N THR A 681 -5.65 23.60 -22.03
CA THR A 681 -6.32 22.63 -21.16
C THR A 681 -6.64 23.29 -19.83
N VAL A 682 -7.88 23.15 -19.37
CA VAL A 682 -8.34 23.60 -18.04
C VAL A 682 -8.72 22.35 -17.26
N THR A 683 -7.99 22.08 -16.18
CA THR A 683 -8.25 20.96 -15.28
C THR A 683 -8.72 21.48 -13.95
N VAL A 684 -9.84 20.97 -13.46
CA VAL A 684 -10.42 21.31 -12.16
C VAL A 684 -10.63 20.07 -11.31
N ALA A 685 -10.65 20.26 -10.00
CA ALA A 685 -11.12 19.25 -9.07
C ALA A 685 -11.81 19.92 -7.89
N ASP A 686 -12.73 19.19 -7.26
CA ASP A 686 -13.31 19.53 -5.97
C ASP A 686 -12.74 18.60 -4.88
N PRO A 687 -11.67 19.01 -4.16
CA PRO A 687 -11.13 18.22 -3.07
C PRO A 687 -12.12 17.94 -1.94
N ARG A 688 -13.13 18.81 -1.73
CA ARG A 688 -14.11 18.65 -0.63
C ARG A 688 -15.18 17.62 -0.95
N ARG A 689 -15.48 17.40 -2.23
CA ARG A 689 -16.55 16.52 -2.75
C ARG A 689 -17.95 16.98 -2.33
N GLU A 690 -18.20 18.28 -2.48
CA GLU A 690 -19.41 18.97 -2.06
C GLU A 690 -20.05 19.78 -3.20
N LEU A 691 -19.35 19.95 -4.33
CA LEU A 691 -19.81 20.83 -5.41
C LEU A 691 -20.71 20.09 -6.41
N ASP A 692 -21.96 20.53 -6.49
CA ASP A 692 -22.86 20.20 -7.60
C ASP A 692 -22.53 20.99 -8.87
N GLU A 693 -21.92 22.17 -8.72
CA GLU A 693 -21.40 22.95 -9.84
C GLU A 693 -20.19 23.78 -9.41
N LEU A 694 -19.22 23.91 -10.30
CA LEU A 694 -18.12 24.86 -10.23
C LEU A 694 -18.13 25.72 -11.49
N THR A 695 -18.25 27.05 -11.33
CA THR A 695 -18.04 27.99 -12.43
C THR A 695 -16.62 28.56 -12.38
N LEU A 696 -15.88 28.40 -13.47
CA LEU A 696 -14.65 29.12 -13.75
C LEU A 696 -14.89 30.22 -14.80
N THR A 697 -14.56 31.46 -14.44
CA THR A 697 -14.52 32.58 -15.38
C THR A 697 -13.08 32.92 -15.70
N TRP A 698 -12.74 32.97 -16.98
CA TRP A 698 -11.43 33.43 -17.43
C TRP A 698 -11.56 34.84 -18.02
N ALA A 699 -10.74 35.78 -17.55
CA ALA A 699 -10.63 37.15 -18.06
C ALA A 699 -10.07 37.21 -19.50
N ARG A 700 -9.77 36.06 -20.11
CA ARG A 700 -9.45 35.91 -21.51
C ARG A 700 -10.64 35.24 -22.22
N PRO A 701 -11.09 35.75 -23.37
CA PRO A 701 -12.17 35.13 -24.12
C PRO A 701 -11.89 33.65 -24.40
N VAL A 702 -12.88 32.82 -24.09
CA VAL A 702 -12.95 31.42 -24.51
C VAL A 702 -13.98 31.35 -25.63
N ALA A 703 -13.52 31.15 -26.86
CA ALA A 703 -14.38 31.13 -28.04
C ALA A 703 -15.14 29.81 -28.17
N GLU A 704 -14.51 28.69 -27.79
CA GLU A 704 -15.03 27.35 -28.06
C GLU A 704 -14.54 26.34 -27.02
N LEU A 705 -15.42 25.42 -26.64
CA LEU A 705 -15.08 24.19 -25.91
C LEU A 705 -14.86 23.08 -26.94
N LEU A 706 -13.63 22.58 -27.03
CA LEU A 706 -13.22 21.60 -28.04
C LEU A 706 -13.42 20.16 -27.56
N ASP A 707 -13.21 19.90 -26.27
CA ASP A 707 -13.27 18.55 -25.69
C ASP A 707 -13.48 18.62 -24.17
N GLY A 708 -14.05 17.55 -23.61
CA GLY A 708 -14.28 17.36 -22.18
C GLY A 708 -15.68 17.77 -21.70
N ASP A 709 -15.94 17.48 -20.42
CA ASP A 709 -17.25 17.63 -19.79
C ASP A 709 -17.34 18.95 -19.01
N ALA A 710 -17.81 19.99 -19.70
CA ALA A 710 -18.22 21.28 -19.14
C ALA A 710 -19.22 21.95 -20.09
N SER A 711 -19.87 23.01 -19.62
CA SER A 711 -20.63 23.91 -20.49
C SER A 711 -19.93 25.26 -20.61
N LEU A 712 -20.01 25.88 -21.79
CA LEU A 712 -19.46 27.20 -22.07
C LEU A 712 -20.60 28.19 -22.36
N THR A 713 -20.81 29.15 -21.45
CA THR A 713 -21.83 30.20 -21.62
C THR A 713 -21.24 31.57 -21.30
N GLY A 714 -21.24 32.49 -22.27
CA GLY A 714 -20.73 33.85 -22.07
C GLY A 714 -19.27 33.91 -21.60
N GLY A 715 -18.42 33.00 -22.09
CA GLY A 715 -17.01 32.89 -21.70
C GLY A 715 -16.75 32.24 -20.34
N ARG A 716 -17.79 31.70 -19.68
CA ARG A 716 -17.71 30.99 -18.41
C ARG A 716 -17.78 29.48 -18.64
N LEU A 717 -16.89 28.74 -18.00
CA LEU A 717 -16.89 27.28 -17.98
C LEU A 717 -17.61 26.82 -16.71
N ALA A 718 -18.70 26.07 -16.84
CA ALA A 718 -19.36 25.43 -15.72
C ALA A 718 -19.13 23.92 -15.76
N PHE A 719 -18.67 23.36 -14.64
CA PHE A 719 -18.36 21.95 -14.42
C PHE A 719 -19.33 21.40 -13.38
N GLY A 720 -19.93 20.23 -13.60
CA GLY A 720 -20.76 19.60 -12.56
C GLY A 720 -21.64 18.46 -13.06
N PRO A 721 -22.09 17.56 -12.17
CA PRO A 721 -21.79 17.52 -10.73
C PRO A 721 -20.40 16.93 -10.39
N LEU A 722 -19.64 17.64 -9.55
CA LEU A 722 -18.26 17.25 -9.16
C LEU A 722 -18.22 16.40 -7.89
N ALA A 723 -19.19 16.52 -6.98
CA ALA A 723 -19.24 15.79 -5.72
C ALA A 723 -19.15 14.26 -5.91
N GLY A 724 -19.78 13.73 -6.97
CA GLY A 724 -19.77 12.30 -7.33
C GLY A 724 -18.45 11.79 -7.93
N LEU A 725 -17.50 12.69 -8.24
CA LEU A 725 -16.20 12.35 -8.80
C LEU A 725 -15.15 12.03 -7.74
N GLU A 726 -15.51 12.08 -6.46
CA GLU A 726 -14.66 11.66 -5.34
C GLU A 726 -13.33 12.44 -5.26
N GLY A 727 -13.32 13.68 -5.76
CA GLY A 727 -12.15 14.55 -5.82
C GLY A 727 -11.25 14.33 -7.05
N ALA A 728 -11.68 13.49 -8.00
CA ALA A 728 -10.98 13.31 -9.27
C ALA A 728 -10.99 14.61 -10.11
N SER A 729 -9.99 14.73 -10.97
CA SER A 729 -9.85 15.86 -11.89
C SER A 729 -10.75 15.72 -13.12
N VAL A 730 -11.37 16.81 -13.53
CA VAL A 730 -12.05 16.96 -14.83
C VAL A 730 -11.20 17.88 -15.69
N THR A 731 -10.88 17.45 -16.91
CA THR A 731 -10.10 18.25 -17.86
C THR A 731 -10.93 18.56 -19.09
N VAL A 732 -10.91 19.81 -19.51
CA VAL A 732 -11.47 20.27 -20.77
C VAL A 732 -10.40 20.92 -21.64
N THR A 733 -10.59 20.86 -22.95
CA THR A 733 -9.76 21.60 -23.91
C THR A 733 -10.60 22.73 -24.51
N VAL A 734 -10.06 23.94 -24.50
CA VAL A 734 -10.73 25.14 -25.00
C VAL A 734 -9.89 25.88 -26.03
N ARG A 735 -10.53 26.67 -26.89
CA ARG A 735 -9.89 27.60 -27.81
C ARG A 735 -10.06 29.03 -27.33
N HIS A 736 -8.98 29.79 -27.38
CA HIS A 736 -9.01 31.22 -27.11
C HIS A 736 -9.67 32.00 -28.24
N GLY A 737 -10.46 33.01 -27.86
CA GLY A 737 -11.01 34.00 -28.78
C GLY A 737 -10.06 35.15 -29.06
#